data_AF-U4TMS6-F1
#
_entry.id   AF-U4TMS6-F1
#
_cell.length_a   1.000
_cell.length_b   1.000
_cell.length_c   1.000
_cell.angle_alpha   90.00
_cell.angle_beta   90.00
_cell.angle_gamma   90.00
#
_symmetry.space_group_name_H-M   'P 1'
#
loop_
_entity.id
_entity.type
_entity.pdbx_description
1 polymer ?
#
loop_
_entity_poly.entity_id
_entity_poly.type
_entity_poly.pdbx_seq_one_letter_code
_entity_poly.pdbx_strand_id
1 'polypeptide(L)'
;MHEKRRYKLYKAGKRWLIAALVIGLVAPLGASPVVSTVYAEAAGVARAVIIKKPLTFVDYFTGKTVGQAKTNTPSGSAYVVTPPSGYALAPGEPETLLPEDETSQTIQVYSMAKTFSKWVTYKAGSKVVDTRKLTGAPFTEQNALAPTHYETVDDFPPIQFLNDDPVTVPVQGRFYSFKVQLVDAQGNVVNETRHAGRYDSEFDATTLINAVGYHLADGAKATFMVKDEDTYQVAVLPVATVYHRRLEYWYKGTLLASHSISGEAGTKYDRAEYLPEYHALTDENTQIGYFTNDGTDVIAVDRAVITRKIRFVSMEPDSIVLGEKTISRKYNTRVTVSVPSDLAWHYWPQNNDDLSVVMDGKDTVTIRLRPLPIAVLRTIVLRLYENGVFLSEKVLTGVPNRTEMQFAWHLPAGMNLAQNQAPTLFVNENRTIRLNVQRDVVDLRIRYVLADGRKVGEDILSGLAGEERKLQLPAGYRLGNGQTSIVILEDGERSVIVETDTGEKPEPEVPDPEPETPAPDPDPDPEPETPAPDPDPDPEPEVPDPEPEKPTPPIVTPPVTPDPEPEKPLPPIVTPPVTPDPDPEPPTIAPPVVLPPVEDGLTLRPARQVVAVKQSAVLYKDKATSQPTGRVLKRDTRWQAYREVLDKAGQVVAYHLGGEQFVKASEAVVVDMTRGVFTVRHPAKPKWAIATWTTSVRPVQIIKAGSRWQTFGKQQLNDGHWYHDVGGGQYVRAEHGTWRMK
;
A
#
# COMPACT_ATOMS: atom_id res chain seq x y z
N MET A 1 17.59 25.51 22.16
CA MET A 1 17.91 24.39 23.06
C MET A 1 16.82 23.33 22.98
N HIS A 2 17.18 22.18 22.42
CA HIS A 2 16.67 20.80 22.60
C HIS A 2 16.55 20.09 21.25
N GLU A 3 17.68 19.50 20.83
CA GLU A 3 17.77 18.53 19.74
C GLU A 3 16.95 17.26 20.07
N LYS A 4 16.09 16.83 19.13
CA LYS A 4 15.54 15.48 19.10
C LYS A 4 16.20 14.70 17.95
N ARG A 5 17.15 13.83 18.30
CA ARG A 5 17.72 12.83 17.38
C ARG A 5 16.65 11.77 17.08
N ARG A 6 16.30 11.61 15.80
CA ARG A 6 15.43 10.52 15.31
C ARG A 6 16.32 9.41 14.72
N TYR A 7 16.22 8.21 15.29
CA TYR A 7 16.79 7.00 14.69
C TYR A 7 15.96 6.60 13.46
N LYS A 8 16.60 6.51 12.28
CA LYS A 8 16.05 5.86 11.09
C LYS A 8 16.47 4.39 11.11
N LEU A 9 15.51 3.49 11.33
CA LEU A 9 15.69 2.06 11.08
C LEU A 9 15.56 1.81 9.57
N TYR A 10 16.67 1.51 8.90
CA TYR A 10 16.66 1.00 7.52
C TYR A 10 16.39 -0.51 7.54
N LYS A 11 15.25 -0.92 6.98
CA LYS A 11 15.01 -2.30 6.53
C LYS A 11 15.86 -2.56 5.28
N ALA A 12 17.00 -3.22 5.44
CA ALA A 12 17.74 -3.81 4.34
C ALA A 12 17.25 -5.25 4.12
N GLY A 13 16.93 -5.58 2.86
CA GLY A 13 16.43 -6.90 2.46
C GLY A 13 17.47 -7.99 2.63
N LYS A 14 17.08 -9.11 3.26
CA LYS A 14 17.86 -10.35 3.31
C LYS A 14 17.62 -11.16 2.04
N ARG A 15 18.63 -11.16 1.16
CA ARG A 15 18.91 -12.27 0.25
C ARG A 15 19.47 -13.42 1.10
N TRP A 16 18.96 -14.62 0.93
CA TRP A 16 19.54 -15.83 1.50
C TRP A 16 20.88 -16.09 0.82
N LEU A 17 21.97 -15.84 1.54
CA LEU A 17 23.31 -16.27 1.21
C LEU A 17 23.68 -17.28 2.29
N ILE A 18 23.84 -18.53 1.88
CA ILE A 18 24.30 -19.64 2.71
C ILE A 18 25.75 -19.30 3.10
N ALA A 19 25.93 -18.76 4.30
CA ALA A 19 27.21 -18.65 4.95
C ALA A 19 27.33 -19.84 5.92
N ALA A 20 28.14 -20.81 5.54
CA ALA A 20 28.61 -21.86 6.42
C ALA A 20 29.41 -21.21 7.56
N LEU A 21 28.78 -21.05 8.72
CA LEU A 21 29.45 -20.69 9.96
C LEU A 21 29.99 -21.98 10.57
N VAL A 22 31.19 -22.38 10.14
CA VAL A 22 32.02 -23.35 10.86
C VAL A 22 32.54 -22.65 12.11
N ILE A 23 31.81 -22.74 13.22
CA ILE A 23 32.39 -22.47 14.54
C ILE A 23 33.19 -23.72 14.89
N GLY A 24 34.51 -23.60 14.82
CA GLY A 24 35.44 -24.58 15.36
C GLY A 24 35.30 -24.63 16.88
N LEU A 25 34.46 -25.53 17.36
CA LEU A 25 34.55 -26.06 18.71
C LEU A 25 35.68 -27.10 18.69
N VAL A 26 36.79 -26.74 19.33
CA VAL A 26 37.87 -27.68 19.65
C VAL A 26 37.29 -28.68 20.64
N ALA A 27 36.77 -29.80 20.14
CA ALA A 27 36.57 -30.98 20.97
C ALA A 27 37.94 -31.40 21.52
N PRO A 28 38.07 -31.77 22.80
CA PRO A 28 39.27 -32.48 23.24
C PRO A 28 39.38 -33.73 22.36
N LEU A 29 40.46 -33.82 21.59
CA LEU A 29 40.80 -35.02 20.83
C LEU A 29 40.73 -36.18 21.82
N GLY A 30 39.73 -37.04 21.65
CA GLY A 30 39.54 -38.21 22.50
C GLY A 30 40.86 -38.96 22.56
N ALA A 31 41.39 -39.14 23.76
CA ALA A 31 42.63 -39.88 23.93
C ALA A 31 42.44 -41.26 23.29
N SER A 32 43.25 -41.58 22.29
CA SER A 32 43.33 -42.93 21.74
C SER A 32 43.58 -43.90 22.89
N PRO A 33 42.96 -45.10 22.90
CA PRO A 33 43.21 -46.08 23.96
C PRO A 33 44.73 -46.31 24.08
N VAL A 34 45.28 -46.03 25.25
CA VAL A 34 46.71 -46.18 25.54
C VAL A 34 46.90 -47.51 26.28
N VAL A 35 47.78 -48.33 25.75
CA VAL A 35 48.31 -49.50 26.47
C VAL A 35 49.64 -49.08 27.04
N SER A 36 49.76 -49.12 28.37
CA SER A 36 51.02 -48.81 29.06
C SER A 36 51.62 -50.08 29.64
N THR A 37 52.94 -50.18 29.56
CA THR A 37 53.73 -51.33 30.01
C THR A 37 54.40 -51.02 31.33
N VAL A 38 54.28 -51.93 32.29
CA VAL A 38 55.00 -51.87 33.57
C VAL A 38 56.06 -52.96 33.58
N TYR A 39 57.35 -52.59 33.70
CA TYR A 39 58.46 -53.55 33.76
C TYR A 39 58.69 -54.03 35.19
N ALA A 40 58.88 -55.34 35.37
CA ALA A 40 59.57 -55.90 36.52
C ALA A 40 60.98 -56.32 36.06
N GLU A 41 62.03 -55.76 36.67
CA GLU A 41 63.41 -56.14 36.36
C GLU A 41 63.68 -57.58 36.83
N ALA A 42 63.90 -58.49 35.87
CA ALA A 42 64.58 -59.75 36.12
C ALA A 42 65.69 -59.92 35.07
N ALA A 43 66.94 -59.99 35.54
CA ALA A 43 68.13 -60.11 34.72
C ALA A 43 68.27 -61.55 34.18
N GLY A 44 68.09 -61.72 32.87
CA GLY A 44 68.38 -62.96 32.15
C GLY A 44 68.19 -62.77 30.65
N VAL A 45 69.24 -63.02 29.86
CA VAL A 45 69.28 -62.77 28.42
C VAL A 45 68.29 -63.68 27.67
N ALA A 46 67.14 -63.13 27.29
CA ALA A 46 66.20 -63.73 26.34
C ALA A 46 66.05 -62.81 25.12
N ARG A 47 66.08 -63.37 23.91
CA ARG A 47 65.77 -62.64 22.67
C ARG A 47 64.32 -62.17 22.75
N ALA A 48 64.10 -60.87 22.91
CA ALA A 48 62.76 -60.28 22.98
C ALA A 48 62.03 -60.46 21.63
N VAL A 49 61.04 -61.35 21.59
CA VAL A 49 60.06 -61.42 20.51
C VAL A 49 59.00 -60.35 20.79
N ILE A 50 58.84 -59.39 19.87
CA ILE A 50 57.78 -58.38 19.94
C ILE A 50 56.53 -59.00 19.30
N ILE A 51 55.52 -59.31 20.12
CA ILE A 51 54.24 -59.82 19.63
C ILE A 51 53.33 -58.61 19.40
N LYS A 52 52.84 -58.44 18.16
CA LYS A 52 51.90 -57.37 17.79
C LYS A 52 50.49 -57.91 17.71
N LYS A 53 49.76 -57.98 18.83
CA LYS A 53 48.33 -58.33 18.81
C LYS A 53 47.46 -57.07 18.86
N PRO A 54 46.52 -56.89 17.91
CA PRO A 54 45.53 -55.83 18.01
C PRO A 54 44.52 -56.14 19.12
N LEU A 55 44.30 -55.20 20.03
CA LEU A 55 43.19 -55.21 20.99
C LEU A 55 41.98 -54.57 20.34
N THR A 56 40.83 -55.25 20.39
CA THR A 56 39.55 -54.72 19.92
C THR A 56 38.62 -54.55 21.12
N PHE A 57 38.18 -53.32 21.39
CA PHE A 57 37.21 -53.04 22.44
C PHE A 57 35.81 -53.20 21.86
N VAL A 58 34.99 -54.03 22.50
CA VAL A 58 33.62 -54.30 22.08
C VAL A 58 32.66 -53.90 23.19
N ASP A 59 31.65 -53.12 22.85
CA ASP A 59 30.61 -52.75 23.81
C ASP A 59 29.86 -54.01 24.26
N TYR A 60 29.84 -54.26 25.56
CA TYR A 60 29.35 -55.49 26.18
C TYR A 60 27.87 -55.78 25.84
N PHE A 61 27.06 -54.75 25.61
CA PHE A 61 25.63 -54.91 25.40
C PHE A 61 25.25 -54.93 23.92
N THR A 62 25.94 -54.16 23.09
CA THR A 62 25.62 -54.04 21.65
C THR A 62 26.47 -54.94 20.76
N GLY A 63 27.59 -55.45 21.26
CA GLY A 63 28.56 -56.24 20.49
C GLY A 63 29.32 -55.44 19.43
N LYS A 64 29.16 -54.11 19.39
CA LYS A 64 29.80 -53.22 18.41
C LYS A 64 31.23 -52.89 18.84
N THR A 65 32.16 -52.88 17.90
CA THR A 65 33.53 -52.40 18.13
C THR A 65 33.53 -50.89 18.39
N VAL A 66 34.05 -50.49 19.55
CA VAL A 66 34.11 -49.08 20.00
C VAL A 66 35.53 -48.51 19.99
N GLY A 67 36.55 -49.35 19.76
CA GLY A 67 37.93 -48.91 19.59
C GLY A 67 38.87 -50.05 19.27
N GLN A 68 40.05 -49.72 18.74
CA GLN A 68 41.15 -50.66 18.56
C GLN A 68 42.45 -50.04 19.08
N ALA A 69 43.28 -50.82 19.76
CA ALA A 69 44.61 -50.42 20.19
C ALA A 69 45.64 -51.41 19.61
N LYS A 70 46.72 -50.88 19.01
CA LYS A 70 47.86 -51.70 18.59
C LYS A 70 48.83 -51.81 19.76
N THR A 71 49.19 -53.03 20.14
CA THR A 71 50.25 -53.28 21.13
C THR A 71 51.58 -53.48 20.40
N ASN A 72 52.63 -52.79 20.85
CA ASN A 72 54.01 -53.02 20.44
C ASN A 72 54.80 -53.28 21.72
N THR A 73 54.77 -54.52 22.22
CA THR A 73 55.31 -54.83 23.55
C THR A 73 56.16 -56.10 23.52
N PRO A 74 57.29 -56.14 24.26
CA PRO A 74 58.07 -57.36 24.41
C PRO A 74 57.30 -58.47 25.15
N SER A 75 57.54 -59.73 24.77
CA SER A 75 57.03 -60.90 25.50
C SER A 75 57.32 -60.83 27.02
N GLY A 76 56.32 -61.12 27.85
CA GLY A 76 56.46 -61.20 29.32
C GLY A 76 56.09 -59.95 30.14
N SER A 77 55.55 -58.88 29.54
CA SER A 77 55.11 -57.67 30.26
C SER A 77 53.60 -57.67 30.53
N ALA A 78 53.17 -57.22 31.73
CA ALA A 78 51.76 -57.04 32.06
C ALA A 78 51.15 -55.81 31.35
N TYR A 79 49.89 -55.92 30.92
CA TYR A 79 49.16 -54.85 30.21
C TYR A 79 48.26 -54.07 31.17
N VAL A 80 48.39 -52.74 31.28
CA VAL A 80 47.32 -51.90 31.86
C VAL A 80 46.43 -51.42 30.73
N VAL A 81 45.17 -51.87 30.74
CA VAL A 81 44.21 -51.57 29.66
C VAL A 81 43.37 -50.38 30.04
N THR A 82 43.55 -49.25 29.34
CA THR A 82 42.66 -48.09 29.49
C THR A 82 41.57 -48.14 28.41
N PRO A 83 40.28 -48.26 28.79
CA PRO A 83 39.19 -48.28 27.80
C PRO A 83 39.08 -46.92 27.08
N PRO A 84 38.48 -46.88 25.87
CA PRO A 84 38.19 -45.63 25.16
C PRO A 84 37.36 -44.65 26.02
N SER A 85 37.52 -43.35 25.78
CA SER A 85 36.75 -42.31 26.49
C SER A 85 35.24 -42.57 26.39
N GLY A 86 34.52 -42.43 27.51
CA GLY A 86 33.09 -42.73 27.63
C GLY A 86 32.75 -44.17 28.04
N TYR A 87 33.75 -45.06 28.10
CA TYR A 87 33.59 -46.46 28.48
C TYR A 87 34.34 -46.81 29.78
N ALA A 88 33.90 -47.87 30.44
CA ALA A 88 34.57 -48.52 31.56
C ALA A 88 34.75 -50.01 31.23
N LEU A 89 35.72 -50.68 31.86
CA LEU A 89 35.81 -52.14 31.74
C LEU A 89 34.53 -52.78 32.32
N ALA A 90 34.06 -53.87 31.72
CA ALA A 90 32.90 -54.58 32.23
C ALA A 90 33.19 -55.13 33.64
N PRO A 91 32.18 -55.21 34.54
CA PRO A 91 32.37 -55.71 35.90
C PRO A 91 32.99 -57.13 35.91
N GLY A 92 34.11 -57.29 36.61
CA GLY A 92 34.83 -58.57 36.74
C GLY A 92 36.00 -58.78 35.77
N GLU A 93 36.20 -57.88 34.79
CA GLU A 93 37.37 -57.90 33.93
C GLU A 93 38.60 -57.30 34.63
N PRO A 94 39.77 -57.97 34.58
CA PRO A 94 40.96 -57.46 35.24
C PRO A 94 41.52 -56.23 34.53
N GLU A 95 41.84 -55.16 35.28
CA GLU A 95 42.53 -53.96 34.76
C GLU A 95 43.93 -54.28 34.22
N THR A 96 44.48 -55.43 34.64
CA THR A 96 45.77 -55.96 34.21
C THR A 96 45.61 -57.30 33.50
N LEU A 97 45.95 -57.36 32.21
CA LEU A 97 46.06 -58.66 31.52
C LEU A 97 47.50 -59.17 31.71
N LEU A 98 47.65 -60.43 32.11
CA LEU A 98 48.95 -61.11 32.08
C LEU A 98 49.07 -61.86 30.74
N PRO A 99 50.21 -61.76 30.02
CA PRO A 99 50.45 -62.66 28.90
C PRO A 99 50.45 -64.09 29.45
N GLU A 100 49.59 -64.96 28.91
CA GLU A 100 49.61 -66.38 29.27
C GLU A 100 51.02 -66.92 29.01
N ASP A 101 51.72 -67.35 30.07
CA ASP A 101 52.96 -68.10 29.95
C ASP A 101 52.68 -69.33 29.07
N GLU A 102 53.56 -69.58 28.08
CA GLU A 102 53.59 -70.77 27.22
C GLU A 102 53.88 -72.04 28.04
N THR A 103 53.03 -72.36 29.01
CA THR A 103 53.02 -73.65 29.68
C THR A 103 52.00 -74.56 29.00
N SER A 104 52.41 -75.80 28.79
CA SER A 104 51.68 -76.88 28.13
C SER A 104 50.19 -76.86 28.49
N GLN A 105 49.32 -76.37 27.60
CA GLN A 105 47.89 -76.43 27.83
C GLN A 105 47.48 -77.91 27.89
N THR A 106 47.14 -78.36 29.09
CA THR A 106 46.45 -79.65 29.27
C THR A 106 45.03 -79.44 28.78
N ILE A 107 44.71 -79.97 27.59
CA ILE A 107 43.34 -79.89 27.04
C ILE A 107 42.44 -80.80 27.89
N GLN A 108 41.69 -80.21 28.82
CA GLN A 108 40.61 -80.91 29.51
C GLN A 108 39.34 -80.84 28.66
N VAL A 109 38.97 -81.97 28.07
CA VAL A 109 37.72 -82.10 27.30
C VAL A 109 36.61 -82.53 28.25
N TYR A 110 35.72 -81.62 28.62
CA TYR A 110 34.50 -81.95 29.37
C TYR A 110 33.38 -82.32 28.40
N SER A 111 32.76 -83.49 28.62
CA SER A 111 31.58 -83.97 27.88
C SER A 111 30.54 -84.48 28.86
N MET A 112 29.31 -83.96 28.80
CA MET A 112 28.17 -84.47 29.58
C MET A 112 27.47 -85.68 28.93
N ALA A 113 27.96 -86.18 27.79
CA ALA A 113 27.44 -87.39 27.14
C ALA A 113 28.15 -88.66 27.63
N LYS A 114 27.38 -89.74 27.85
CA LYS A 114 27.71 -90.99 28.56
C LYS A 114 28.97 -91.75 28.08
N THR A 115 29.52 -91.43 26.92
CA THR A 115 30.88 -91.77 26.44
C THR A 115 31.18 -90.85 25.26
N PHE A 116 32.45 -90.44 25.07
CA PHE A 116 32.83 -89.71 23.86
C PHE A 116 33.98 -90.37 23.12
N SER A 117 33.93 -90.27 21.80
CA SER A 117 35.01 -90.65 20.88
C SER A 117 35.16 -89.52 19.86
N LYS A 118 36.24 -88.73 19.96
CA LYS A 118 36.51 -87.61 19.05
C LYS A 118 37.92 -87.68 18.50
N TRP A 119 38.05 -87.45 17.20
CA TRP A 119 39.35 -87.27 16.56
C TRP A 119 39.81 -85.83 16.76
N VAL A 120 41.03 -85.67 17.26
CA VAL A 120 41.70 -84.38 17.38
C VAL A 120 42.84 -84.37 16.37
N THR A 121 42.80 -83.40 15.47
CA THR A 121 43.78 -83.21 14.42
C THR A 121 44.65 -82.01 14.77
N TYR A 122 45.94 -82.26 14.93
CA TYR A 122 46.95 -81.23 15.15
C TYR A 122 47.48 -80.76 13.80
N LYS A 123 47.46 -79.45 13.58
CA LYS A 123 47.98 -78.82 12.36
C LYS A 123 49.10 -77.85 12.72
N ALA A 124 50.12 -77.78 11.87
CA ALA A 124 51.15 -76.76 11.90
C ALA A 124 50.97 -75.92 10.63
N GLY A 125 50.39 -74.73 10.79
CA GLY A 125 49.86 -73.95 9.66
C GLY A 125 48.70 -74.69 8.97
N SER A 126 48.71 -74.73 7.64
CA SER A 126 47.65 -75.41 6.86
C SER A 126 47.81 -76.93 6.77
N LYS A 127 48.94 -77.48 7.20
CA LYS A 127 49.28 -78.90 7.06
C LYS A 127 48.92 -79.69 8.33
N VAL A 128 48.17 -80.78 8.16
CA VAL A 128 47.91 -81.74 9.24
C VAL A 128 49.20 -82.47 9.56
N VAL A 129 49.65 -82.37 10.81
CA VAL A 129 50.87 -83.02 11.30
C VAL A 129 50.59 -84.25 12.14
N ASP A 130 49.45 -84.32 12.85
CA ASP A 130 49.03 -85.53 13.56
C ASP A 130 47.49 -85.58 13.69
N THR A 131 46.90 -86.77 13.83
CA THR A 131 45.48 -86.94 14.13
C THR A 131 45.29 -88.15 15.04
N ARG A 132 44.74 -87.92 16.24
CA ARG A 132 44.55 -88.96 17.25
C ARG A 132 43.10 -89.06 17.69
N LYS A 133 42.64 -90.28 17.96
CA LYS A 133 41.30 -90.54 18.49
C LYS A 133 41.37 -90.51 20.01
N LEU A 134 40.64 -89.60 20.63
CA LEU A 134 40.43 -89.58 22.07
C LEU A 134 39.13 -90.31 22.41
N THR A 135 39.19 -91.23 23.37
CA THR A 135 38.04 -91.94 23.93
C THR A 135 38.09 -91.92 25.46
N GLY A 136 36.97 -91.66 26.11
CA GLY A 136 36.89 -91.61 27.58
C GLY A 136 35.54 -92.10 28.14
N ALA A 137 35.59 -92.68 29.35
CA ALA A 137 34.46 -93.11 30.17
C ALA A 137 34.16 -92.05 31.28
N PRO A 138 32.93 -91.97 31.82
CA PRO A 138 32.51 -90.85 32.67
C PRO A 138 33.16 -90.84 34.06
N PHE A 139 33.38 -89.64 34.60
CA PHE A 139 33.76 -89.42 36.01
C PHE A 139 32.51 -89.36 36.90
N THR A 140 32.53 -90.09 38.01
CA THR A 140 31.63 -89.94 39.16
C THR A 140 32.27 -89.00 40.19
N GLU A 141 31.48 -88.06 40.72
CA GLU A 141 31.90 -87.03 41.67
C GLU A 141 32.49 -87.59 42.99
N GLN A 142 33.46 -86.82 43.51
CA GLN A 142 33.90 -86.61 44.90
C GLN A 142 35.32 -87.05 45.27
N ASN A 143 35.99 -86.04 45.84
CA ASN A 143 37.20 -86.02 46.67
C ASN A 143 38.55 -85.77 45.97
N ALA A 144 39.12 -84.63 46.38
CA ALA A 144 40.43 -84.13 46.03
C ALA A 144 41.56 -85.06 46.52
N LEU A 145 42.48 -85.37 45.62
CA LEU A 145 43.87 -85.69 45.93
C LEU A 145 44.76 -85.08 44.85
N ALA A 146 45.88 -84.49 45.29
CA ALA A 146 46.88 -83.86 44.43
C ALA A 146 47.50 -84.88 43.45
N PRO A 147 47.82 -84.50 42.21
CA PRO A 147 48.55 -85.38 41.30
C PRO A 147 50.05 -85.29 41.56
N THR A 148 50.59 -86.28 42.27
CA THR A 148 52.00 -86.68 42.12
C THR A 148 52.12 -87.58 40.89
N HIS A 149 53.07 -87.24 40.01
CA HIS A 149 53.55 -87.94 38.79
C HIS A 149 52.93 -87.52 37.45
N TYR A 150 53.71 -86.72 36.71
CA TYR A 150 53.79 -86.80 35.25
C TYR A 150 55.27 -86.96 34.86
N GLU A 151 55.57 -87.90 33.97
CA GLU A 151 56.84 -87.95 33.25
C GLU A 151 56.88 -86.79 32.25
N THR A 152 57.90 -85.95 32.35
CA THR A 152 58.31 -85.01 31.32
C THR A 152 58.88 -85.78 30.13
N VAL A 153 58.27 -85.62 28.96
CA VAL A 153 58.92 -85.93 27.68
C VAL A 153 59.59 -84.64 27.23
N ASP A 154 60.87 -84.51 27.57
CA ASP A 154 61.77 -83.49 27.05
C ASP A 154 62.09 -83.82 25.59
N ASP A 155 61.49 -83.07 24.66
CA ASP A 155 62.07 -82.61 23.38
C ASP A 155 60.95 -82.29 22.38
N PHE A 156 60.55 -81.02 22.35
CA PHE A 156 59.97 -80.43 21.14
C PHE A 156 60.75 -79.16 20.79
N PRO A 157 61.09 -78.93 19.51
CA PRO A 157 61.60 -77.64 19.08
C PRO A 157 60.49 -76.57 19.29
N PRO A 158 60.85 -75.32 19.60
CA PRO A 158 59.88 -74.26 19.90
C PRO A 158 58.91 -74.07 18.72
N ILE A 159 57.62 -74.34 18.96
CA ILE A 159 56.54 -74.05 18.02
C ILE A 159 56.17 -72.58 18.22
N GLN A 160 56.53 -71.72 17.27
CA GLN A 160 56.02 -70.35 17.23
C GLN A 160 54.53 -70.37 16.84
N PHE A 161 53.64 -70.08 17.78
CA PHE A 161 52.24 -69.82 17.49
C PHE A 161 52.06 -68.37 17.00
N LEU A 162 52.04 -68.19 15.68
CA LEU A 162 51.53 -66.97 15.03
C LEU A 162 49.99 -67.05 14.92
N ASN A 163 49.29 -66.96 16.05
CA ASN A 163 47.86 -66.64 16.02
C ASN A 163 47.71 -65.12 16.19
N ASP A 164 47.52 -64.43 15.06
CA ASP A 164 47.27 -62.98 14.95
C ASP A 164 45.84 -62.57 15.35
N ASP A 165 45.08 -63.47 15.98
CA ASP A 165 43.68 -63.19 16.32
C ASP A 165 43.57 -62.07 17.36
N PRO A 166 42.72 -61.05 17.10
CA PRO A 166 42.55 -59.90 18.00
C PRO A 166 41.97 -60.33 19.34
N VAL A 167 42.56 -59.84 20.44
CA VAL A 167 41.99 -60.01 21.77
C VAL A 167 40.82 -59.04 21.92
N THR A 168 39.64 -59.56 22.22
CA THR A 168 38.42 -58.76 22.40
C THR A 168 38.23 -58.43 23.89
N VAL A 169 38.15 -57.15 24.22
CA VAL A 169 37.92 -56.68 25.60
C VAL A 169 36.52 -56.11 25.71
N PRO A 170 35.61 -56.69 26.52
CA PRO A 170 34.29 -56.14 26.73
C PRO A 170 34.35 -54.87 27.57
N VAL A 171 33.71 -53.82 27.09
CA VAL A 171 33.59 -52.54 27.79
C VAL A 171 32.13 -52.13 27.93
N GLN A 172 31.78 -51.43 29.01
CA GLN A 172 30.45 -50.91 29.26
C GLN A 172 30.46 -49.38 29.16
N GLY A 173 29.51 -48.82 28.41
CA GLY A 173 29.32 -47.37 28.36
C GLY A 173 28.99 -46.81 29.75
N ARG A 174 29.65 -45.72 30.15
CA ARG A 174 29.37 -45.06 31.44
C ARG A 174 27.97 -44.43 31.42
N PHE A 175 27.33 -44.37 32.58
CA PHE A 175 26.11 -43.60 32.75
C PHE A 175 26.47 -42.14 33.02
N TYR A 176 25.85 -41.23 32.29
CA TYR A 176 26.01 -39.79 32.42
C TYR A 176 24.71 -39.17 32.89
N SER A 177 24.82 -38.20 33.81
CA SER A 177 23.70 -37.30 34.13
C SER A 177 23.82 -36.06 33.27
N PHE A 178 22.76 -35.71 32.56
CA PHE A 178 22.72 -34.55 31.66
C PHE A 178 21.41 -33.77 31.83
N LYS A 179 21.41 -32.52 31.39
CA LYS A 179 20.22 -31.67 31.32
C LYS A 179 19.64 -31.66 29.92
N VAL A 180 18.31 -31.57 29.82
CA VAL A 180 17.60 -31.29 28.57
C VAL A 180 16.83 -30.00 28.76
N GLN A 181 17.21 -28.98 27.98
CA GLN A 181 16.56 -27.68 27.92
C GLN A 181 15.69 -27.59 26.67
N LEU A 182 14.41 -27.28 26.85
CA LEU A 182 13.54 -26.87 25.76
C LEU A 182 13.72 -25.38 25.54
N VAL A 183 14.06 -24.96 24.32
CA VAL A 183 14.33 -23.56 23.99
C VAL A 183 13.34 -23.05 22.94
N ASP A 184 12.81 -21.84 23.15
CA ASP A 184 11.94 -21.18 22.17
C ASP A 184 12.71 -20.67 20.94
N ALA A 185 12.00 -20.09 19.97
CA ALA A 185 12.60 -19.54 18.75
C ALA A 185 13.57 -18.36 19.00
N GLN A 186 13.55 -17.77 20.20
CA GLN A 186 14.45 -16.70 20.63
C GLN A 186 15.66 -17.23 21.44
N GLY A 187 15.70 -18.53 21.71
CA GLY A 187 16.75 -19.19 22.50
C GLY A 187 16.52 -19.13 24.01
N ASN A 188 15.34 -18.71 24.49
CA ASN A 188 15.03 -18.72 25.90
C ASN A 188 14.65 -20.14 26.35
N VAL A 189 15.15 -20.55 27.51
CA VAL A 189 14.79 -21.85 28.11
C VAL A 189 13.37 -21.79 28.65
N VAL A 190 12.45 -22.52 28.03
CA VAL A 190 11.04 -22.64 28.46
C VAL A 190 10.80 -23.79 29.44
N ASN A 191 11.67 -24.79 29.44
CA ASN A 191 11.65 -25.90 30.40
C ASN A 191 13.06 -26.52 30.54
N GLU A 192 13.42 -27.01 31.72
CA GLU A 192 14.68 -27.72 31.98
C GLU A 192 14.41 -28.98 32.83
N THR A 193 14.93 -30.13 32.39
CA THR A 193 14.84 -31.40 33.14
C THR A 193 16.18 -32.11 33.19
N ARG A 194 16.46 -32.84 34.28
CA ARG A 194 17.66 -33.68 34.41
C ARG A 194 17.32 -35.14 34.13
N HIS A 195 18.19 -35.79 33.37
CA HIS A 195 18.08 -37.19 32.98
C HIS A 195 19.40 -37.92 33.23
N ALA A 196 19.34 -39.25 33.19
CA ALA A 196 20.50 -40.11 33.18
C ALA A 196 20.39 -41.09 32.02
N GLY A 197 21.47 -41.25 31.26
CA GLY A 197 21.53 -42.13 30.10
C GLY A 197 22.90 -42.71 29.91
N ARG A 198 23.00 -43.77 29.12
CA ARG A 198 24.27 -44.44 28.82
C ARG A 198 24.99 -43.70 27.70
N TYR A 199 26.32 -43.60 27.78
CA TYR A 199 27.12 -43.08 26.68
C TYR A 199 26.84 -43.83 25.37
N ASP A 200 26.70 -43.07 24.29
CA ASP A 200 26.37 -43.55 22.94
C ASP A 200 25.01 -44.29 22.86
N SER A 201 24.06 -43.97 23.74
CA SER A 201 22.65 -44.37 23.62
C SER A 201 21.78 -43.23 23.09
N GLU A 202 20.71 -43.55 22.36
CA GLU A 202 19.74 -42.57 21.87
C GLU A 202 18.75 -42.19 22.98
N PHE A 203 18.56 -40.90 23.20
CA PHE A 203 17.56 -40.35 24.11
C PHE A 203 16.44 -39.67 23.30
N ASP A 204 15.19 -40.03 23.57
CA ASP A 204 14.01 -39.44 22.92
C ASP A 204 13.30 -38.43 23.84
N ALA A 205 13.35 -37.16 23.48
CA ALA A 205 12.75 -36.06 24.22
C ALA A 205 11.25 -35.83 23.90
N THR A 206 10.62 -36.63 23.03
CA THR A 206 9.22 -36.40 22.59
C THR A 206 8.23 -36.36 23.75
N THR A 207 8.41 -37.20 24.77
CA THR A 207 7.53 -37.23 25.95
C THR A 207 7.67 -35.97 26.80
N LEU A 208 8.87 -35.38 26.88
CA LEU A 208 9.12 -34.11 27.57
C LEU A 208 8.43 -32.96 26.86
N ILE A 209 8.48 -32.94 25.52
CA ILE A 209 7.89 -31.89 24.68
C ILE A 209 6.36 -31.87 24.82
N ASN A 210 5.73 -33.04 24.78
CA ASN A 210 4.27 -33.17 24.92
C ASN A 210 3.76 -32.78 26.32
N ALA A 211 4.55 -33.03 27.37
CA ALA A 211 4.15 -32.77 28.75
C ALA A 211 4.00 -31.27 29.08
N VAL A 212 4.65 -30.38 28.32
CA VAL A 212 4.61 -28.92 28.54
C VAL A 212 3.82 -28.15 27.47
N GLY A 213 3.11 -28.82 26.56
CA GLY A 213 2.28 -28.14 25.57
C GLY A 213 3.08 -27.45 24.46
N TYR A 214 4.22 -28.02 24.07
CA TYR A 214 5.02 -27.56 22.94
C TYR A 214 5.07 -28.64 21.84
N HIS A 215 5.41 -28.25 20.61
CA HIS A 215 5.77 -29.14 19.51
C HIS A 215 7.20 -28.86 19.06
N LEU A 216 7.83 -29.80 18.36
CA LEU A 216 9.18 -29.60 17.80
C LEU A 216 9.17 -28.46 16.79
N ALA A 217 10.19 -27.60 16.86
CA ALA A 217 10.44 -26.64 15.79
C ALA A 217 10.73 -27.38 14.47
N ASP A 218 10.35 -26.77 13.34
CA ASP A 218 10.51 -27.38 12.02
C ASP A 218 11.96 -27.82 11.77
N GLY A 219 12.14 -29.12 11.47
CA GLY A 219 13.47 -29.73 11.25
C GLY A 219 14.26 -30.09 12.52
N ALA A 220 13.77 -29.80 13.72
CA ALA A 220 14.38 -30.26 14.97
C ALA A 220 14.15 -31.77 15.16
N LYS A 221 15.18 -32.47 15.65
CA LYS A 221 15.06 -33.88 16.04
C LYS A 221 14.74 -33.97 17.53
N ALA A 222 13.74 -34.77 17.88
CA ALA A 222 13.44 -35.11 19.28
C ALA A 222 14.47 -36.07 19.87
N THR A 223 15.23 -36.75 19.03
CA THR A 223 16.21 -37.75 19.45
C THR A 223 17.64 -37.25 19.26
N PHE A 224 18.48 -37.55 20.24
CA PHE A 224 19.92 -37.26 20.21
C PHE A 224 20.72 -38.34 20.93
N MET A 225 21.99 -38.49 20.55
CA MET A 225 22.90 -39.44 21.20
C MET A 225 23.48 -38.83 22.47
N VAL A 226 23.37 -39.55 23.59
CA VAL A 226 24.00 -39.18 24.85
C VAL A 226 25.51 -39.30 24.71
N LYS A 227 26.20 -38.20 24.92
CA LYS A 227 27.65 -38.01 24.84
C LYS A 227 28.11 -37.37 26.16
N ASP A 228 29.38 -36.99 26.22
CA ASP A 228 29.99 -36.30 27.37
C ASP A 228 29.60 -34.80 27.40
N GLU A 229 28.31 -34.50 27.17
CA GLU A 229 27.76 -33.15 27.21
C GLU A 229 26.82 -33.01 28.41
N ASP A 230 27.02 -31.96 29.20
CA ASP A 230 26.21 -31.71 30.40
C ASP A 230 24.79 -31.19 30.08
N THR A 231 24.56 -30.65 28.88
CA THR A 231 23.29 -30.01 28.50
C THR A 231 22.98 -30.15 27.02
N TYR A 232 21.79 -30.66 26.72
CA TYR A 232 21.21 -30.75 25.40
C TYR A 232 20.09 -29.72 25.24
N GLN A 233 20.04 -29.02 24.10
CA GLN A 233 18.99 -28.07 23.79
C GLN A 233 18.10 -28.59 22.66
N VAL A 234 16.79 -28.59 22.89
CA VAL A 234 15.78 -28.98 21.90
C VAL A 234 14.91 -27.76 21.57
N ALA A 235 14.94 -27.35 20.31
CA ALA A 235 14.13 -26.22 19.84
C ALA A 235 12.66 -26.63 19.76
N VAL A 236 11.80 -25.87 20.42
CA VAL A 236 10.36 -26.12 20.51
C VAL A 236 9.54 -24.87 20.18
N LEU A 237 8.34 -25.09 19.68
CA LEU A 237 7.33 -24.08 19.41
C LEU A 237 6.12 -24.32 20.31
N PRO A 238 5.50 -23.27 20.87
CA PRO A 238 4.28 -23.46 21.66
C PRO A 238 3.21 -24.14 20.79
N VAL A 239 2.52 -25.16 21.32
CA VAL A 239 1.32 -25.67 20.65
C VAL A 239 0.35 -24.51 20.59
N ALA A 240 0.00 -24.11 19.36
CA ALA A 240 -0.87 -22.97 19.14
C ALA A 240 -2.18 -23.20 19.91
N THR A 241 -2.37 -22.45 20.99
CA THR A 241 -3.60 -22.51 21.76
C THR A 241 -4.68 -21.90 20.88
N VAL A 242 -5.61 -22.72 20.41
CA VAL A 242 -6.77 -22.25 19.64
C VAL A 242 -7.78 -21.71 20.65
N TYR A 243 -8.14 -20.45 20.52
CA TYR A 243 -9.20 -19.83 21.29
C TYR A 243 -10.48 -19.74 20.47
N HIS A 244 -11.62 -19.89 21.14
CA HIS A 244 -12.96 -19.74 20.61
C HIS A 244 -13.59 -18.44 21.11
N ARG A 245 -13.98 -17.58 20.18
CA ARG A 245 -14.63 -16.29 20.46
C ARG A 245 -16.04 -16.27 19.90
N ARG A 246 -16.97 -15.73 20.69
CA ARG A 246 -18.32 -15.37 20.24
C ARG A 246 -18.38 -13.87 19.99
N LEU A 247 -18.74 -13.44 18.80
CA LEU A 247 -18.93 -12.05 18.44
C LEU A 247 -20.42 -11.72 18.51
N GLU A 248 -20.81 -10.76 19.33
CA GLU A 248 -22.20 -10.31 19.45
C GLU A 248 -22.32 -8.85 19.01
N TYR A 249 -23.14 -8.60 17.99
CA TYR A 249 -23.34 -7.27 17.42
C TYR A 249 -24.63 -6.66 17.94
N TRP A 250 -24.52 -5.51 18.62
CA TRP A 250 -25.64 -4.86 19.32
C TRP A 250 -25.92 -3.48 18.75
N TYR A 251 -27.20 -3.18 18.49
CA TYR A 251 -27.67 -1.86 18.10
C TYR A 251 -28.75 -1.39 19.07
N LYS A 252 -28.52 -0.27 19.77
CA LYS A 252 -29.45 0.34 20.73
C LYS A 252 -30.06 -0.67 21.73
N GLY A 253 -29.24 -1.56 22.27
CA GLY A 253 -29.66 -2.55 23.26
C GLY A 253 -30.39 -3.78 22.67
N THR A 254 -30.45 -3.91 21.34
CA THR A 254 -30.96 -5.12 20.67
C THR A 254 -29.80 -5.90 20.03
N LEU A 255 -29.71 -7.20 20.32
CA LEU A 255 -28.77 -8.10 19.67
C LEU A 255 -29.21 -8.34 18.21
N LEU A 256 -28.35 -8.02 17.25
CA LEU A 256 -28.62 -8.16 15.82
C LEU A 256 -28.12 -9.49 15.24
N ALA A 257 -26.88 -9.87 15.59
CA ALA A 257 -26.26 -11.11 15.12
C ALA A 257 -25.25 -11.63 16.14
N SER A 258 -24.99 -12.94 16.06
CA SER A 258 -24.01 -13.64 16.88
C SER A 258 -23.23 -14.63 16.03
N HIS A 259 -21.90 -14.53 16.03
CA HIS A 259 -21.00 -15.40 15.26
C HIS A 259 -20.01 -16.11 16.18
N SER A 260 -19.64 -17.34 15.88
CA SER A 260 -18.57 -18.06 16.58
C SER A 260 -17.37 -18.21 15.66
N ILE A 261 -16.20 -17.78 16.13
CA ILE A 261 -14.93 -17.85 15.40
C ILE A 261 -13.87 -18.51 16.27
N SER A 262 -12.84 -19.08 15.65
CA SER A 262 -11.71 -19.68 16.35
C SER A 262 -10.40 -19.31 15.68
N GLY A 263 -9.35 -19.12 16.46
CA GLY A 263 -8.04 -18.76 15.95
C GLY A 263 -6.94 -18.97 16.98
N GLU A 264 -5.71 -19.06 16.50
CA GLU A 264 -4.54 -19.26 17.35
C GLU A 264 -4.28 -18.03 18.23
N ALA A 265 -3.75 -18.27 19.43
CA ALA A 265 -3.36 -17.23 20.37
C ALA A 265 -2.55 -16.10 19.70
N GLY A 266 -2.99 -14.86 19.87
CA GLY A 266 -2.35 -13.66 19.33
C GLY A 266 -2.68 -13.35 17.86
N THR A 267 -3.38 -14.23 17.14
CA THR A 267 -3.85 -13.93 15.78
C THR A 267 -4.94 -12.86 15.80
N LYS A 268 -4.95 -12.04 14.75
CA LYS A 268 -5.90 -10.95 14.55
C LYS A 268 -7.11 -11.45 13.77
N TYR A 269 -8.29 -10.90 14.05
CA TYR A 269 -9.47 -11.05 13.22
C TYR A 269 -10.15 -9.71 12.98
N ASP A 270 -10.79 -9.56 11.82
CA ASP A 270 -11.52 -8.35 11.45
C ASP A 270 -12.99 -8.47 11.90
N ARG A 271 -13.40 -7.62 12.83
CA ARG A 271 -14.79 -7.56 13.32
C ARG A 271 -15.76 -7.06 12.25
N ALA A 272 -15.28 -6.40 11.20
CA ALA A 272 -16.11 -5.93 10.10
C ALA A 272 -16.55 -7.08 9.16
N GLU A 273 -15.82 -8.19 9.11
CA GLU A 273 -16.12 -9.34 8.25
C GLU A 273 -17.45 -10.02 8.62
N TYR A 274 -17.84 -9.94 9.89
CA TYR A 274 -19.05 -10.58 10.42
C TYR A 274 -20.15 -9.57 10.78
N LEU A 275 -20.10 -8.36 10.22
CA LEU A 275 -21.13 -7.36 10.46
C LEU A 275 -22.49 -7.80 9.90
N PRO A 276 -23.59 -7.57 10.63
CA PRO A 276 -24.94 -7.68 10.07
C PRO A 276 -25.10 -6.77 8.84
N GLU A 277 -25.89 -7.21 7.86
CA GLU A 277 -26.18 -6.42 6.66
C GLU A 277 -26.70 -5.01 7.05
N TYR A 278 -26.23 -3.98 6.34
CA TYR A 278 -26.58 -2.58 6.57
C TYR A 278 -26.18 -1.98 7.92
N HIS A 279 -25.20 -2.56 8.62
CA HIS A 279 -24.62 -2.00 9.84
C HIS A 279 -23.13 -1.71 9.67
N ALA A 280 -22.62 -0.77 10.46
CA ALA A 280 -21.23 -0.37 10.51
C ALA A 280 -20.77 -0.26 11.96
N LEU A 281 -19.47 -0.47 12.21
CA LEU A 281 -18.87 -0.27 13.53
C LEU A 281 -18.98 1.21 13.94
N THR A 282 -19.22 1.47 15.22
CA THR A 282 -19.33 2.85 15.74
C THR A 282 -17.99 3.57 15.88
N ASP A 283 -16.88 2.82 15.95
CA ASP A 283 -15.52 3.33 16.13
C ASP A 283 -14.53 2.49 15.29
N GLU A 284 -13.73 3.15 14.45
CA GLU A 284 -12.71 2.52 13.61
C GLU A 284 -11.64 1.77 14.44
N ASN A 285 -11.38 2.19 15.68
CA ASN A 285 -10.43 1.51 16.56
C ASN A 285 -10.93 0.15 17.05
N THR A 286 -12.20 -0.18 16.84
CA THR A 286 -12.79 -1.47 17.22
C THR A 286 -12.75 -2.51 16.10
N GLN A 287 -12.21 -2.18 14.92
CA GLN A 287 -12.22 -3.08 13.76
C GLN A 287 -11.41 -4.36 13.98
N ILE A 288 -10.30 -4.32 14.72
CA ILE A 288 -9.41 -5.48 14.90
C ILE A 288 -9.56 -6.08 16.29
N GLY A 289 -9.92 -7.37 16.34
CA GLY A 289 -9.88 -8.19 17.55
C GLY A 289 -8.65 -9.11 17.57
N TYR A 290 -8.35 -9.68 18.75
CA TYR A 290 -7.26 -10.64 18.95
C TYR A 290 -7.77 -11.87 19.69
N PHE A 291 -7.30 -13.05 19.30
CA PHE A 291 -7.55 -14.29 20.04
C PHE A 291 -6.61 -14.35 21.25
N THR A 292 -7.04 -13.87 22.41
CA THR A 292 -6.24 -13.90 23.66
C THR A 292 -6.75 -14.87 24.71
N ASN A 293 -8.03 -15.23 24.64
CA ASN A 293 -8.73 -16.15 25.53
C ASN A 293 -10.05 -16.58 24.86
N ASP A 294 -10.73 -17.57 25.44
CA ASP A 294 -12.13 -17.85 25.14
C ASP A 294 -13.02 -16.76 25.74
N GLY A 295 -14.07 -16.34 25.03
CA GLY A 295 -14.96 -15.30 25.53
C GLY A 295 -15.90 -14.73 24.49
N THR A 296 -16.67 -13.73 24.92
CA THR A 296 -17.62 -13.01 24.07
C THR A 296 -17.17 -11.57 23.89
N ASP A 297 -17.05 -11.13 22.63
CA ASP A 297 -16.85 -9.73 22.28
C ASP A 297 -18.20 -9.09 21.98
N VAL A 298 -18.60 -8.13 22.81
CA VAL A 298 -19.82 -7.33 22.63
C VAL A 298 -19.47 -6.09 21.83
N ILE A 299 -20.01 -6.00 20.62
CA ILE A 299 -19.64 -5.00 19.62
C ILE A 299 -20.83 -4.08 19.37
N ALA A 300 -20.67 -2.81 19.70
CA ALA A 300 -21.65 -1.79 19.35
C ALA A 300 -21.58 -1.46 17.86
N VAL A 301 -22.72 -1.50 17.18
CA VAL A 301 -22.85 -1.10 15.77
C VAL A 301 -23.86 0.02 15.62
N ASP A 302 -23.75 0.76 14.52
CA ASP A 302 -24.74 1.72 14.05
C ASP A 302 -25.21 1.33 12.65
N ARG A 303 -26.26 1.99 12.15
CA ARG A 303 -26.76 1.79 10.79
C ARG A 303 -25.73 2.31 9.78
N ALA A 304 -25.37 1.48 8.81
CA ALA A 304 -24.43 1.83 7.76
C ALA A 304 -24.94 3.02 6.96
N VAL A 305 -24.03 3.89 6.50
CA VAL A 305 -24.34 4.92 5.52
C VAL A 305 -24.41 4.24 4.16
N ILE A 306 -25.60 4.22 3.56
CA ILE A 306 -25.79 3.70 2.21
C ILE A 306 -26.00 4.87 1.24
N THR A 307 -25.60 4.65 0.00
CA THR A 307 -25.71 5.61 -1.09
C THR A 307 -26.74 5.12 -2.08
N ARG A 308 -27.72 5.97 -2.43
CA ARG A 308 -28.76 5.65 -3.41
C ARG A 308 -28.74 6.64 -4.56
N LYS A 309 -28.92 6.13 -5.77
CA LYS A 309 -29.16 6.93 -6.96
C LYS A 309 -30.66 7.18 -7.11
N ILE A 310 -31.04 8.43 -7.27
CA ILE A 310 -32.40 8.87 -7.52
C ILE A 310 -32.48 9.24 -8.98
N ARG A 311 -33.38 8.61 -9.71
CA ARG A 311 -33.63 8.85 -11.12
C ARG A 311 -34.94 9.59 -11.25
N PHE A 312 -34.90 10.78 -11.83
CA PHE A 312 -36.09 11.55 -12.18
C PHE A 312 -36.49 11.15 -13.59
N VAL A 313 -37.72 10.69 -13.79
CA VAL A 313 -38.23 10.26 -15.11
C VAL A 313 -39.51 11.00 -15.47
N SER A 314 -39.70 11.28 -16.75
CA SER A 314 -40.96 11.84 -17.26
C SER A 314 -42.11 10.85 -17.10
N MET A 315 -43.33 11.35 -16.85
CA MET A 315 -44.56 10.54 -16.84
C MET A 315 -45.07 10.16 -18.24
N GLU A 316 -44.61 10.84 -19.29
CA GLU A 316 -45.11 10.68 -20.67
C GLU A 316 -44.07 9.97 -21.56
N PRO A 317 -44.52 9.34 -22.65
CA PRO A 317 -44.84 7.91 -22.75
C PRO A 317 -43.65 6.97 -22.51
N ASP A 318 -42.43 7.48 -22.64
CA ASP A 318 -41.21 6.66 -22.74
C ASP A 318 -40.39 6.61 -21.45
N SER A 319 -40.87 7.21 -20.35
CA SER A 319 -40.17 7.27 -19.06
C SER A 319 -38.73 7.78 -19.19
N ILE A 320 -38.54 8.80 -20.04
CA ILE A 320 -37.23 9.39 -20.32
C ILE A 320 -36.59 9.86 -19.02
N VAL A 321 -35.31 9.52 -18.84
CA VAL A 321 -34.51 9.98 -17.69
C VAL A 321 -34.23 11.47 -17.84
N LEU A 322 -34.84 12.26 -16.98
CA LEU A 322 -34.71 13.71 -16.94
C LEU A 322 -33.46 14.15 -16.18
N GLY A 323 -33.07 13.38 -15.17
CA GLY A 323 -31.87 13.64 -14.39
C GLY A 323 -31.63 12.59 -13.32
N GLU A 324 -30.45 12.63 -12.71
CA GLU A 324 -30.08 11.73 -11.62
C GLU A 324 -29.44 12.51 -10.47
N LYS A 325 -29.69 12.08 -9.23
CA LYS A 325 -29.11 12.64 -8.01
C LYS A 325 -28.73 11.53 -7.06
N THR A 326 -27.56 11.63 -6.46
CA THR A 326 -27.11 10.65 -5.48
C THR A 326 -27.31 11.19 -4.06
N ILE A 327 -27.85 10.39 -3.16
CA ILE A 327 -27.99 10.72 -1.74
C ILE A 327 -27.31 9.66 -0.87
N SER A 328 -26.64 10.08 0.20
CA SER A 328 -25.99 9.19 1.16
C SER A 328 -26.50 9.47 2.56
N ARG A 329 -27.10 8.45 3.20
CA ARG A 329 -27.73 8.55 4.53
C ARG A 329 -27.71 7.18 5.21
N LYS A 330 -27.95 7.15 6.53
CA LYS A 330 -27.99 5.88 7.30
C LYS A 330 -29.13 4.99 6.80
N TYR A 331 -28.91 3.69 6.77
CA TYR A 331 -29.92 2.70 6.40
C TYR A 331 -31.22 2.88 7.19
N ASN A 332 -32.35 2.62 6.55
CA ASN A 332 -33.69 2.76 7.10
C ASN A 332 -33.99 4.16 7.68
N THR A 333 -33.40 5.21 7.09
CA THR A 333 -33.81 6.61 7.33
C THR A 333 -34.70 7.08 6.19
N ARG A 334 -35.68 7.93 6.50
CA ARG A 334 -36.53 8.58 5.50
C ARG A 334 -35.96 9.95 5.18
N VAL A 335 -35.85 10.27 3.90
CA VAL A 335 -35.21 11.47 3.38
C VAL A 335 -36.14 12.12 2.38
N THR A 336 -36.48 13.38 2.58
CA THR A 336 -37.19 14.16 1.57
C THR A 336 -36.20 14.68 0.55
N VAL A 337 -36.46 14.41 -0.73
CA VAL A 337 -35.56 14.75 -1.83
C VAL A 337 -36.18 15.89 -2.63
N SER A 338 -35.45 16.98 -2.81
CA SER A 338 -35.88 18.06 -3.71
C SER A 338 -35.58 17.69 -5.17
N VAL A 339 -36.52 18.02 -6.06
CA VAL A 339 -36.31 18.01 -7.51
C VAL A 339 -35.18 18.99 -7.85
N PRO A 340 -34.21 18.61 -8.69
CA PRO A 340 -33.15 19.50 -9.18
C PRO A 340 -33.72 20.81 -9.76
N SER A 341 -33.04 21.93 -9.54
CA SER A 341 -33.57 23.26 -9.91
C SER A 341 -33.80 23.41 -11.40
N ASP A 342 -32.92 22.85 -12.23
CA ASP A 342 -33.03 22.75 -13.69
C ASP A 342 -34.30 22.00 -14.13
N LEU A 343 -34.69 20.95 -13.40
CA LEU A 343 -35.92 20.21 -13.67
C LEU A 343 -37.16 20.88 -13.06
N ALA A 344 -37.03 21.55 -11.92
CA ALA A 344 -38.14 22.16 -11.20
C ALA A 344 -38.83 23.30 -11.98
N TRP A 345 -38.15 23.89 -12.96
CA TRP A 345 -38.74 24.88 -13.89
C TRP A 345 -39.73 24.28 -14.87
N HIS A 346 -39.55 23.01 -15.22
CA HIS A 346 -40.29 22.36 -16.29
C HIS A 346 -41.14 21.18 -15.80
N TYR A 347 -40.90 20.69 -14.58
CA TYR A 347 -41.49 19.47 -14.08
C TYR A 347 -41.87 19.56 -12.60
N TRP A 348 -42.93 18.84 -12.20
CA TRP A 348 -43.38 18.71 -10.81
C TRP A 348 -43.60 17.22 -10.45
N PRO A 349 -43.31 16.77 -9.21
CA PRO A 349 -43.54 15.39 -8.82
C PRO A 349 -45.02 14.98 -8.92
N GLN A 350 -45.28 13.72 -9.28
CA GLN A 350 -46.65 13.23 -9.42
C GLN A 350 -47.44 13.36 -8.11
N ASN A 351 -46.83 12.99 -6.99
CA ASN A 351 -47.31 13.22 -5.62
C ASN A 351 -46.15 13.76 -4.76
N ASN A 352 -46.44 14.63 -3.80
CA ASN A 352 -45.41 15.13 -2.88
C ASN A 352 -44.77 14.01 -2.04
N ASP A 353 -45.54 12.95 -1.75
CA ASP A 353 -45.05 11.77 -1.03
C ASP A 353 -44.01 10.97 -1.83
N ASP A 354 -43.97 11.09 -3.16
CA ASP A 354 -42.97 10.42 -4.00
C ASP A 354 -41.55 10.94 -3.75
N LEU A 355 -41.43 12.13 -3.14
CA LEU A 355 -40.15 12.71 -2.73
C LEU A 355 -39.61 12.14 -1.42
N SER A 356 -40.43 11.38 -0.68
CA SER A 356 -40.02 10.73 0.57
C SER A 356 -39.32 9.39 0.28
N VAL A 357 -38.01 9.42 0.17
CA VAL A 357 -37.19 8.23 -0.08
C VAL A 357 -36.79 7.57 1.24
N VAL A 358 -37.11 6.28 1.38
CA VAL A 358 -36.55 5.44 2.44
C VAL A 358 -35.20 4.89 1.98
N MET A 359 -34.18 4.94 2.82
CA MET A 359 -32.88 4.32 2.57
C MET A 359 -32.98 2.81 2.81
N ASP A 360 -33.77 2.11 1.98
CA ASP A 360 -33.76 0.65 1.86
C ASP A 360 -32.57 0.22 0.98
N GLY A 361 -32.11 -1.03 1.10
CA GLY A 361 -30.87 -1.53 0.49
C GLY A 361 -30.84 -1.61 -1.04
N LYS A 362 -31.73 -0.89 -1.72
CA LYS A 362 -31.85 -0.83 -3.17
C LYS A 362 -30.96 0.27 -3.75
N ASP A 363 -30.31 0.00 -4.87
CA ASP A 363 -29.38 0.97 -5.46
C ASP A 363 -30.05 2.21 -6.06
N THR A 364 -31.26 2.06 -6.59
CA THR A 364 -31.95 3.11 -7.34
C THR A 364 -33.40 3.34 -6.87
N VAL A 365 -33.81 4.61 -6.82
CA VAL A 365 -35.22 5.04 -6.68
C VAL A 365 -35.60 5.79 -7.94
N THR A 366 -36.79 5.53 -8.46
CA THR A 366 -37.36 6.29 -9.57
C THR A 366 -38.45 7.22 -9.07
N ILE A 367 -38.29 8.52 -9.30
CA ILE A 367 -39.31 9.55 -9.03
C ILE A 367 -39.89 10.00 -10.36
N ARG A 368 -41.21 9.89 -10.51
CA ARG A 368 -41.92 10.32 -11.73
C ARG A 368 -42.31 11.78 -11.64
N LEU A 369 -41.96 12.55 -12.67
CA LEU A 369 -42.29 13.95 -12.78
C LEU A 369 -43.26 14.19 -13.95
N ARG A 370 -44.23 15.09 -13.75
CA ARG A 370 -45.13 15.58 -14.79
C ARG A 370 -44.59 16.89 -15.34
N PRO A 371 -44.68 17.15 -16.66
CA PRO A 371 -44.39 18.46 -17.19
C PRO A 371 -45.33 19.49 -16.56
N LEU A 372 -44.79 20.64 -16.18
CA LEU A 372 -45.60 21.80 -15.85
C LEU A 372 -46.32 22.25 -17.12
N PRO A 373 -47.63 22.59 -17.05
CA PRO A 373 -48.32 23.17 -18.20
C PRO A 373 -47.54 24.42 -18.59
N ILE A 374 -47.07 24.46 -19.84
CA ILE A 374 -46.20 25.51 -20.40
C ILE A 374 -46.78 26.85 -19.97
N ALA A 375 -46.13 27.46 -18.98
CA ALA A 375 -46.59 28.73 -18.46
C ALA A 375 -46.33 29.76 -19.55
N VAL A 376 -47.39 30.43 -20.00
CA VAL A 376 -47.27 31.57 -20.89
C VAL A 376 -46.41 32.60 -20.17
N LEU A 377 -45.18 32.79 -20.64
CA LEU A 377 -44.28 33.81 -20.12
C LEU A 377 -45.00 35.16 -20.17
N ARG A 378 -44.95 35.91 -19.07
CA ARG A 378 -45.52 37.25 -18.98
C ARG A 378 -44.40 38.27 -18.88
N THR A 379 -44.62 39.44 -19.46
CA THR A 379 -43.61 40.49 -19.60
C THR A 379 -44.06 41.77 -18.91
N ILE A 380 -43.26 42.26 -17.95
CA ILE A 380 -43.38 43.60 -17.40
C ILE A 380 -42.33 44.50 -18.03
N VAL A 381 -42.76 45.64 -18.57
CA VAL A 381 -41.87 46.68 -19.08
C VAL A 381 -41.83 47.83 -18.07
N LEU A 382 -40.65 48.19 -17.58
CA LEU A 382 -40.47 49.33 -16.68
C LEU A 382 -39.88 50.50 -17.45
N ARG A 383 -40.49 51.68 -17.35
CA ARG A 383 -40.02 52.90 -18.02
C ARG A 383 -39.75 54.00 -17.00
N LEU A 384 -38.54 54.55 -17.03
CA LEU A 384 -38.08 55.61 -16.15
C LEU A 384 -38.28 56.98 -16.80
N TYR A 385 -38.80 57.94 -16.04
CA TYR A 385 -39.05 59.32 -16.48
C TYR A 385 -38.52 60.35 -15.49
N GLU A 386 -38.00 61.48 -15.99
CA GLU A 386 -37.68 62.68 -15.22
C GLU A 386 -38.49 63.84 -15.79
N ASN A 387 -39.34 64.48 -14.97
CA ASN A 387 -40.21 65.60 -15.40
C ASN A 387 -41.00 65.34 -16.70
N GLY A 388 -41.40 64.08 -16.94
CA GLY A 388 -42.13 63.66 -18.14
C GLY A 388 -41.27 63.26 -19.34
N VAL A 389 -39.94 63.42 -19.26
CA VAL A 389 -38.98 62.99 -20.27
C VAL A 389 -38.55 61.55 -20.01
N PHE A 390 -38.61 60.69 -21.03
CA PHE A 390 -38.19 59.29 -20.94
C PHE A 390 -36.67 59.20 -20.80
N LEU A 391 -36.19 58.41 -19.83
CA LEU A 391 -34.78 58.18 -19.58
C LEU A 391 -34.32 56.79 -20.03
N SER A 392 -35.02 55.74 -19.60
CA SER A 392 -34.61 54.35 -19.89
C SER A 392 -35.77 53.35 -19.74
N GLU A 393 -35.62 52.18 -20.38
CA GLU A 393 -36.56 51.06 -20.29
C GLU A 393 -35.84 49.78 -19.83
N LYS A 394 -36.55 48.96 -19.04
CA LYS A 394 -36.09 47.62 -18.65
C LYS A 394 -37.24 46.61 -18.81
N VAL A 395 -36.98 45.52 -19.51
CA VAL A 395 -37.95 44.45 -19.75
C VAL A 395 -37.68 43.28 -18.79
N LEU A 396 -38.71 42.84 -18.08
CA LEU A 396 -38.69 41.71 -17.17
C LEU A 396 -39.65 40.63 -17.68
N THR A 397 -39.17 39.40 -17.82
CA THR A 397 -40.00 38.26 -18.24
C THR A 397 -40.03 37.21 -17.13
N GLY A 398 -41.22 36.73 -16.76
CA GLY A 398 -41.38 35.81 -15.63
C GLY A 398 -42.63 34.94 -15.73
N VAL A 399 -42.68 33.93 -14.85
CA VAL A 399 -43.80 32.99 -14.75
C VAL A 399 -44.88 33.55 -13.81
N PRO A 400 -46.17 33.54 -14.21
CA PRO A 400 -47.29 34.00 -13.36
C PRO A 400 -47.26 33.46 -11.93
N ASN A 401 -47.47 34.34 -10.94
CA ASN A 401 -47.68 34.00 -9.52
C ASN A 401 -46.53 33.24 -8.81
N ARG A 402 -45.31 33.17 -9.36
CA ARG A 402 -44.20 32.42 -8.74
C ARG A 402 -42.90 33.17 -8.52
N THR A 403 -42.75 34.36 -9.09
CA THR A 403 -41.52 35.16 -8.92
C THR A 403 -41.87 36.51 -8.31
N GLU A 404 -41.60 36.66 -7.01
CA GLU A 404 -41.42 37.98 -6.43
C GLU A 404 -40.07 38.49 -6.92
N MET A 405 -40.09 39.46 -7.85
CA MET A 405 -38.86 40.06 -8.36
C MET A 405 -38.56 41.33 -7.57
N GLN A 406 -37.62 41.23 -6.63
CA GLN A 406 -36.93 42.41 -6.13
C GLN A 406 -35.84 42.78 -7.13
N PHE A 407 -35.91 43.99 -7.68
CA PHE A 407 -34.88 44.49 -8.58
C PHE A 407 -34.28 45.77 -8.01
N ALA A 408 -32.95 45.85 -8.00
CA ALA A 408 -32.22 47.08 -7.76
C ALA A 408 -32.05 47.80 -9.10
N TRP A 409 -32.67 48.97 -9.26
CA TRP A 409 -32.36 49.85 -10.37
C TRP A 409 -31.10 50.64 -10.00
N HIS A 410 -30.08 50.61 -10.86
CA HIS A 410 -28.96 51.54 -10.73
C HIS A 410 -29.41 52.89 -11.31
N LEU A 411 -29.86 53.79 -10.45
CA LEU A 411 -30.21 55.14 -10.85
C LEU A 411 -28.93 55.94 -11.14
N PRO A 412 -28.93 56.88 -12.11
CA PRO A 412 -27.86 57.85 -12.26
C PRO A 412 -27.59 58.59 -10.94
N ALA A 413 -26.33 58.99 -10.70
CA ALA A 413 -25.94 59.68 -9.48
C ALA A 413 -26.78 60.95 -9.24
N GLY A 414 -27.28 61.13 -8.01
CA GLY A 414 -28.13 62.26 -7.63
C GLY A 414 -29.62 62.11 -7.95
N MET A 415 -30.07 60.98 -8.52
CA MET A 415 -31.48 60.68 -8.75
C MET A 415 -32.04 59.70 -7.73
N ASN A 416 -33.19 60.04 -7.16
CA ASN A 416 -33.99 59.17 -6.32
C ASN A 416 -35.34 58.89 -6.98
N LEU A 417 -35.89 57.67 -6.77
CA LEU A 417 -37.27 57.39 -7.15
C LEU A 417 -38.19 58.31 -6.33
N ALA A 418 -39.17 58.92 -6.99
CA ALA A 418 -40.19 59.71 -6.29
C ALA A 418 -40.85 58.86 -5.19
N GLN A 419 -41.12 59.44 -4.02
CA GLN A 419 -41.66 58.73 -2.85
C GLN A 419 -42.83 57.80 -3.21
N ASN A 420 -42.84 56.59 -2.62
CA ASN A 420 -43.81 55.50 -2.84
C ASN A 420 -43.74 54.75 -4.19
N GLN A 421 -42.65 54.86 -4.96
CA GLN A 421 -42.49 54.15 -6.25
C GLN A 421 -41.48 52.99 -6.25
N ALA A 422 -41.23 52.35 -5.11
CA ALA A 422 -40.49 51.07 -5.08
C ALA A 422 -41.49 49.89 -5.03
N PRO A 423 -41.99 49.39 -6.17
CA PRO A 423 -42.91 48.27 -6.14
C PRO A 423 -42.15 46.96 -5.97
N THR A 424 -42.57 46.15 -4.99
CA THR A 424 -42.51 44.70 -5.12
C THR A 424 -43.38 44.31 -6.31
N LEU A 425 -42.79 43.72 -7.36
CA LEU A 425 -43.53 43.37 -8.57
C LEU A 425 -43.82 41.88 -8.62
N PHE A 426 -45.10 41.56 -8.78
CA PHE A 426 -45.58 40.25 -9.20
C PHE A 426 -45.82 40.27 -10.71
N VAL A 427 -45.19 39.34 -11.42
CA VAL A 427 -45.38 39.16 -12.87
C VAL A 427 -46.66 38.35 -13.09
N ASN A 428 -47.83 38.96 -12.97
CA ASN A 428 -49.11 38.25 -13.12
C ASN A 428 -49.72 38.43 -14.52
N GLU A 429 -49.38 39.52 -15.20
CA GLU A 429 -49.90 39.90 -16.51
C GLU A 429 -48.86 40.72 -17.29
N ASN A 430 -49.08 40.88 -18.61
CA ASN A 430 -48.26 41.77 -19.42
C ASN A 430 -48.64 43.22 -19.11
N ARG A 431 -47.71 44.03 -18.60
CA ARG A 431 -47.99 45.44 -18.27
C ARG A 431 -46.76 46.34 -18.36
N THR A 432 -46.99 47.62 -18.59
CA THR A 432 -45.95 48.66 -18.55
C THR A 432 -46.12 49.50 -17.28
N ILE A 433 -45.04 49.72 -16.53
CA ILE A 433 -45.04 50.53 -15.31
C ILE A 433 -44.16 51.75 -15.55
N ARG A 434 -44.70 52.95 -15.27
CA ARG A 434 -43.97 54.21 -15.31
C ARG A 434 -43.43 54.54 -13.93
N LEU A 435 -42.13 54.78 -13.83
CA LEU A 435 -41.44 55.23 -12.63
C LEU A 435 -40.91 56.64 -12.89
N ASN A 436 -41.13 57.55 -11.94
CA ASN A 436 -40.65 58.91 -11.97
C ASN A 436 -39.47 59.06 -11.00
N VAL A 437 -38.44 59.77 -11.42
CA VAL A 437 -37.30 60.14 -10.57
C VAL A 437 -37.31 61.64 -10.29
N GLN A 438 -36.74 62.02 -9.15
CA GLN A 438 -36.53 63.39 -8.71
C GLN A 438 -35.05 63.56 -8.34
N ARG A 439 -34.53 64.78 -8.50
CA ARG A 439 -33.20 65.16 -8.00
C ARG A 439 -33.38 65.92 -6.69
N ASP A 440 -32.59 65.54 -5.69
CA ASP A 440 -32.59 66.23 -4.42
C ASP A 440 -31.68 67.47 -4.51
N VAL A 441 -32.16 68.58 -3.94
CA VAL A 441 -31.34 69.75 -3.65
C VAL A 441 -30.65 69.46 -2.32
N VAL A 442 -29.33 69.55 -2.32
CA VAL A 442 -28.48 69.23 -1.17
C VAL A 442 -27.57 70.42 -0.84
N ASP A 443 -27.25 70.55 0.45
CA ASP A 443 -26.40 71.60 1.02
C ASP A 443 -25.06 71.02 1.45
N LEU A 444 -23.98 71.44 0.79
CA LEU A 444 -22.61 71.02 1.11
C LEU A 444 -21.86 72.15 1.83
N ARG A 445 -21.48 71.90 3.08
CA ARG A 445 -20.66 72.82 3.87
C ARG A 445 -19.18 72.63 3.53
N ILE A 446 -18.51 73.68 3.09
CA ILE A 446 -17.09 73.70 2.76
C ILE A 446 -16.30 74.38 3.88
N ARG A 447 -15.32 73.70 4.47
CA ARG A 447 -14.34 74.29 5.38
C ARG A 447 -13.03 74.55 4.66
N TYR A 448 -12.59 75.80 4.60
CA TYR A 448 -11.27 76.14 4.11
C TYR A 448 -10.25 75.99 5.23
N VAL A 449 -9.24 75.14 5.05
CA VAL A 449 -8.21 74.83 6.05
C VAL A 449 -6.81 75.03 5.47
N LEU A 450 -5.85 75.47 6.29
CA LEU A 450 -4.44 75.48 5.92
C LEU A 450 -3.86 74.06 5.94
N ALA A 451 -2.66 73.88 5.37
CA ALA A 451 -1.95 72.59 5.37
C ALA A 451 -1.70 72.03 6.80
N ASP A 452 -1.67 72.90 7.82
CA ASP A 452 -1.55 72.52 9.23
C ASP A 452 -2.90 72.18 9.91
N GLY A 453 -4.00 72.18 9.15
CA GLY A 453 -5.34 71.84 9.62
C GLY A 453 -6.11 73.01 10.27
N ARG A 454 -5.53 74.21 10.38
CA ARG A 454 -6.25 75.37 10.93
C ARG A 454 -7.31 75.88 9.95
N LYS A 455 -8.56 76.01 10.44
CA LYS A 455 -9.69 76.58 9.67
C LYS A 455 -9.48 78.08 9.46
N VAL A 456 -9.60 78.52 8.20
CA VAL A 456 -9.49 79.93 7.78
C VAL A 456 -10.76 80.50 7.17
N GLY A 457 -11.74 79.65 6.84
CA GLY A 457 -13.04 80.08 6.35
C GLY A 457 -14.05 78.95 6.24
N GLU A 458 -15.29 79.29 5.92
CA GLU A 458 -16.38 78.35 5.66
C GLU A 458 -17.36 78.92 4.64
N ASP A 459 -17.94 78.05 3.81
CA ASP A 459 -18.98 78.38 2.85
C ASP A 459 -20.04 77.25 2.82
N ILE A 460 -21.23 77.52 2.30
CA ILE A 460 -22.28 76.53 2.08
C ILE A 460 -22.70 76.60 0.62
N LEU A 461 -22.51 75.51 -0.10
CA LEU A 461 -22.93 75.36 -1.49
C LEU A 461 -24.23 74.56 -1.56
N SER A 462 -25.31 75.24 -1.92
CA SER A 462 -26.60 74.61 -2.23
C SER A 462 -26.72 74.37 -3.74
N GLY A 463 -27.11 73.16 -4.13
CA GLY A 463 -27.30 72.79 -5.54
C GLY A 463 -27.87 71.39 -5.71
N LEU A 464 -28.09 70.97 -6.96
CA LEU A 464 -28.54 69.61 -7.23
C LEU A 464 -27.40 68.63 -6.96
N ALA A 465 -27.72 67.47 -6.37
CA ALA A 465 -26.75 66.37 -6.28
C ALA A 465 -26.24 66.01 -7.71
N GLY A 466 -24.93 66.05 -7.90
CA GLY A 466 -24.22 65.93 -9.18
C GLY A 466 -23.82 67.26 -9.84
N GLU A 467 -24.24 68.42 -9.33
CA GLU A 467 -23.92 69.73 -9.91
C GLU A 467 -22.50 70.19 -9.52
N GLU A 468 -21.75 70.70 -10.50
CA GLU A 468 -20.43 71.30 -10.29
C GLU A 468 -20.56 72.80 -9.97
N ARG A 469 -19.96 73.24 -8.87
CA ARG A 469 -19.96 74.64 -8.43
C ARG A 469 -18.55 75.17 -8.24
N LYS A 470 -18.33 76.43 -8.61
CA LYS A 470 -17.08 77.14 -8.32
C LYS A 470 -17.00 77.49 -6.83
N LEU A 471 -15.83 77.29 -6.24
CA LEU A 471 -15.56 77.60 -4.83
C LEU A 471 -15.33 79.11 -4.64
N GLN A 472 -15.94 79.72 -3.62
CA GLN A 472 -15.68 81.11 -3.24
C GLN A 472 -14.62 81.17 -2.13
N LEU A 473 -13.39 81.53 -2.49
CA LEU A 473 -12.28 81.52 -1.54
C LEU A 473 -12.31 82.74 -0.60
N PRO A 474 -11.94 82.57 0.68
CA PRO A 474 -11.67 83.69 1.57
C PRO A 474 -10.55 84.58 1.01
N ALA A 475 -10.68 85.91 1.17
CA ALA A 475 -9.71 86.87 0.66
C ALA A 475 -8.30 86.62 1.23
N GLY A 476 -7.27 86.70 0.37
CA GLY A 476 -5.87 86.46 0.74
C GLY A 476 -5.44 84.99 0.73
N TYR A 477 -6.27 84.09 0.17
CA TYR A 477 -5.99 82.66 0.07
C TYR A 477 -6.19 82.13 -1.36
N ARG A 478 -5.37 81.14 -1.74
CA ARG A 478 -5.47 80.39 -3.01
C ARG A 478 -5.60 78.89 -2.75
N LEU A 479 -6.13 78.12 -3.70
CA LEU A 479 -6.27 76.66 -3.56
C LEU A 479 -4.93 75.97 -3.78
N GLY A 480 -4.49 75.13 -2.82
CA GLY A 480 -3.19 74.46 -2.90
C GLY A 480 -3.07 73.42 -4.02
N ASN A 481 -4.20 72.95 -4.57
CA ASN A 481 -4.25 71.95 -5.64
C ASN A 481 -4.74 72.50 -7.00
N GLY A 482 -4.99 73.81 -7.12
CA GLY A 482 -5.49 74.44 -8.35
C GLY A 482 -6.93 74.10 -8.74
N GLN A 483 -7.65 73.28 -7.96
CA GLN A 483 -9.02 72.85 -8.29
C GLN A 483 -10.04 73.93 -7.93
N THR A 484 -10.61 74.61 -8.92
CA THR A 484 -11.49 75.79 -8.70
C THR A 484 -12.98 75.45 -8.50
N SER A 485 -13.35 74.17 -8.62
CA SER A 485 -14.73 73.69 -8.58
C SER A 485 -14.89 72.38 -7.81
N ILE A 486 -16.10 72.15 -7.31
CA ILE A 486 -16.48 70.96 -6.56
C ILE A 486 -17.84 70.44 -7.02
N VAL A 487 -17.98 69.12 -7.12
CA VAL A 487 -19.27 68.48 -7.37
C VAL A 487 -19.99 68.26 -6.04
N ILE A 488 -21.22 68.73 -5.94
CA ILE A 488 -22.10 68.52 -4.79
C ILE A 488 -22.65 67.09 -4.90
N LEU A 489 -22.33 66.18 -3.98
CA LEU A 489 -22.76 64.77 -4.10
C LEU A 489 -23.87 64.42 -3.11
N GLU A 490 -23.77 64.91 -1.88
CA GLU A 490 -24.70 64.65 -0.79
C GLU A 490 -24.58 65.76 0.27
N ASP A 491 -25.57 65.83 1.17
CA ASP A 491 -25.51 66.69 2.35
C ASP A 491 -24.30 66.30 3.21
N GLY A 492 -23.44 67.25 3.53
CA GLY A 492 -22.24 66.93 4.29
C GLY A 492 -21.27 68.08 4.51
N GLU A 493 -20.11 67.75 5.05
CA GLU A 493 -19.04 68.70 5.33
C GLU A 493 -17.75 68.24 4.65
N ARG A 494 -17.14 69.12 3.84
CA ARG A 494 -15.90 68.83 3.13
C ARG A 494 -14.86 69.89 3.43
N SER A 495 -13.62 69.46 3.64
CA SER A 495 -12.50 70.38 3.90
C SER A 495 -11.68 70.56 2.63
N VAL A 496 -11.32 71.80 2.32
CA VAL A 496 -10.52 72.20 1.16
C VAL A 496 -9.27 72.91 1.65
N ILE A 497 -8.11 72.47 1.17
CA ILE A 497 -6.82 73.01 1.60
C ILE A 497 -6.49 74.29 0.81
N VAL A 498 -6.19 75.37 1.52
CA VAL A 498 -5.80 76.67 0.96
C VAL A 498 -4.43 77.12 1.45
N GLU A 499 -3.78 77.99 0.68
CA GLU A 499 -2.48 78.59 0.97
C GLU A 499 -2.60 80.11 1.07
N THR A 500 -1.77 80.74 1.91
CA THR A 500 -1.72 82.21 2.05
C THR A 500 -1.09 82.85 0.84
N ASP A 501 -1.72 83.89 0.32
CA ASP A 501 -1.20 84.69 -0.78
C ASP A 501 -0.16 85.70 -0.24
N THR A 502 1.04 85.21 0.10
CA THR A 502 2.17 86.05 0.49
C THR A 502 2.77 86.68 -0.76
N GLY A 503 2.33 87.89 -1.07
CA GLY A 503 2.71 88.62 -2.27
C GLY A 503 4.20 89.01 -2.34
N GLU A 504 4.82 88.72 -3.49
CA GLU A 504 5.84 89.59 -4.06
C GLU A 504 5.15 90.74 -4.82
N LYS A 505 5.71 91.94 -4.64
CA LYS A 505 5.25 93.24 -5.12
C LYS A 505 5.43 93.38 -6.65
N PRO A 506 4.56 94.12 -7.37
CA PRO A 506 4.49 94.10 -8.83
C PRO A 506 5.59 94.96 -9.49
N GLU A 507 6.12 94.48 -10.61
CA GLU A 507 7.00 95.19 -11.55
C GLU A 507 6.16 95.63 -12.78
N PRO A 508 6.37 96.86 -13.31
CA PRO A 508 5.40 97.50 -14.21
C PRO A 508 5.52 97.09 -15.68
N GLU A 509 4.41 97.36 -16.37
CA GLU A 509 4.00 97.06 -17.74
C GLU A 509 5.04 97.20 -18.87
N VAL A 510 4.94 96.28 -19.84
CA VAL A 510 5.29 96.51 -21.24
C VAL A 510 4.03 96.19 -22.09
N PRO A 511 3.51 97.13 -22.90
CA PRO A 511 2.34 96.89 -23.74
C PRO A 511 2.73 96.50 -25.17
N ASP A 512 2.18 95.38 -25.67
CA ASP A 512 1.68 95.13 -27.05
C ASP A 512 1.55 93.61 -27.33
N PRO A 513 0.81 93.15 -28.35
CA PRO A 513 -0.34 93.73 -29.06
C PRO A 513 -1.53 92.75 -29.10
N GLU A 514 -2.61 93.24 -29.72
CA GLU A 514 -3.93 92.66 -30.03
C GLU A 514 -4.03 91.13 -30.24
N PRO A 515 -5.13 90.49 -29.81
CA PRO A 515 -5.43 89.12 -30.18
C PRO A 515 -5.89 89.05 -31.65
N GLU A 516 -5.08 88.39 -32.48
CA GLU A 516 -5.54 87.92 -33.78
C GLU A 516 -6.71 86.94 -33.58
N THR A 517 -7.78 87.21 -34.33
CA THR A 517 -8.94 86.35 -34.56
C THR A 517 -8.53 84.91 -34.86
N PRO A 518 -9.11 83.90 -34.18
CA PRO A 518 -9.05 82.53 -34.68
C PRO A 518 -9.87 82.45 -35.97
N ALA A 519 -9.24 81.94 -37.02
CA ALA A 519 -9.90 81.52 -38.25
C ALA A 519 -11.00 80.48 -37.95
N PRO A 520 -12.08 80.42 -38.75
CA PRO A 520 -13.10 79.40 -38.61
C PRO A 520 -12.51 78.00 -38.89
N ASP A 521 -12.73 77.08 -37.95
CA ASP A 521 -12.52 75.64 -38.17
C ASP A 521 -13.39 75.16 -39.34
N PRO A 522 -12.87 74.31 -40.24
CA PRO A 522 -13.61 73.76 -41.35
C PRO A 522 -14.65 72.73 -40.88
N ASP A 523 -15.72 72.64 -41.67
CA ASP A 523 -16.83 71.69 -41.51
C ASP A 523 -16.39 70.26 -41.12
N PRO A 524 -17.18 69.56 -40.27
CA PRO A 524 -17.01 68.14 -40.07
C PRO A 524 -17.33 67.38 -41.37
N ASP A 525 -16.32 66.68 -41.87
CA ASP A 525 -16.42 65.63 -42.89
C ASP A 525 -17.50 64.60 -42.47
N PRO A 526 -18.41 64.17 -43.36
CA PRO A 526 -19.48 63.24 -43.01
C PRO A 526 -18.92 61.88 -42.57
N GLU A 527 -19.59 61.32 -41.56
CA GLU A 527 -19.37 59.96 -41.06
C GLU A 527 -19.34 58.92 -42.20
N PRO A 528 -18.44 57.92 -42.15
CA PRO A 528 -18.46 56.82 -43.10
C PRO A 528 -19.73 55.98 -42.87
N GLU A 529 -20.54 55.86 -43.93
CA GLU A 529 -21.67 54.95 -43.99
C GLU A 529 -21.24 53.52 -43.64
N THR A 530 -21.94 52.93 -42.67
CA THR A 530 -21.91 51.50 -42.40
C THR A 530 -22.28 50.72 -43.66
N PRO A 531 -21.50 49.71 -44.09
CA PRO A 531 -21.88 48.88 -45.22
C PRO A 531 -23.10 48.02 -44.85
N ALA A 532 -24.06 47.96 -45.78
CA ALA A 532 -25.24 47.11 -45.73
C ALA A 532 -24.86 45.63 -45.56
N PRO A 533 -25.70 44.82 -44.89
CA PRO A 533 -25.48 43.38 -44.78
C PRO A 533 -25.66 42.70 -46.14
N ASP A 534 -24.68 41.88 -46.51
CA ASP A 534 -24.71 40.97 -47.66
C ASP A 534 -25.92 40.00 -47.56
N PRO A 535 -26.59 39.69 -48.68
CA PRO A 535 -27.67 38.71 -48.70
C PRO A 535 -27.13 37.28 -48.63
N ASP A 536 -27.84 36.44 -47.86
CA ASP A 536 -27.62 35.00 -47.71
C ASP A 536 -27.38 34.29 -49.06
N PRO A 537 -26.42 33.34 -49.13
CA PRO A 537 -26.33 32.42 -50.25
C PRO A 537 -27.43 31.35 -50.15
N ASP A 538 -28.17 31.21 -51.25
CA ASP A 538 -29.18 30.18 -51.54
C ASP A 538 -28.63 28.75 -51.29
N PRO A 539 -29.48 27.78 -50.88
CA PRO A 539 -29.06 26.42 -50.57
C PRO A 539 -28.79 25.61 -51.84
N GLU A 540 -27.60 25.01 -51.93
CA GLU A 540 -27.28 24.05 -53.00
C GLU A 540 -28.14 22.77 -52.91
N PRO A 541 -28.45 22.12 -54.05
CA PRO A 541 -29.35 20.97 -54.10
C PRO A 541 -28.63 19.67 -53.73
N GLU A 542 -29.35 18.82 -52.98
CA GLU A 542 -28.98 17.43 -52.73
C GLU A 542 -28.84 16.63 -54.04
N VAL A 543 -27.70 15.98 -54.23
CA VAL A 543 -27.48 14.97 -55.27
C VAL A 543 -27.54 13.58 -54.63
N PRO A 544 -28.30 12.62 -55.20
CA PRO A 544 -28.53 11.31 -54.59
C PRO A 544 -27.35 10.36 -54.79
N ASP A 545 -27.11 9.55 -53.77
CA ASP A 545 -26.22 8.38 -53.78
C ASP A 545 -26.79 7.30 -54.71
N PRO A 546 -25.97 6.68 -55.58
CA PRO A 546 -26.02 5.21 -55.60
C PRO A 546 -24.69 4.46 -55.86
N GLU A 547 -24.58 3.40 -55.06
CA GLU A 547 -24.12 2.03 -55.30
C GLU A 547 -22.63 1.60 -55.17
N PRO A 548 -22.39 0.41 -54.58
CA PRO A 548 -21.08 -0.04 -54.14
C PRO A 548 -20.28 -0.77 -55.24
N GLU A 549 -19.04 -0.33 -55.47
CA GLU A 549 -18.09 -1.03 -56.32
C GLU A 549 -17.46 -2.27 -55.66
N LYS A 550 -17.27 -3.29 -56.49
CA LYS A 550 -16.79 -4.65 -56.25
C LYS A 550 -15.29 -4.69 -55.90
N PRO A 551 -14.79 -5.65 -55.08
CA PRO A 551 -13.40 -5.66 -54.64
C PRO A 551 -12.42 -6.19 -55.71
N THR A 552 -11.31 -5.47 -55.89
CA THR A 552 -10.12 -5.85 -56.67
C THR A 552 -9.12 -6.63 -55.78
N PRO A 553 -8.37 -7.63 -56.31
CA PRO A 553 -7.50 -8.53 -55.53
C PRO A 553 -6.19 -7.88 -55.03
N PRO A 554 -5.51 -8.50 -54.05
CA PRO A 554 -4.39 -7.89 -53.33
C PRO A 554 -3.10 -7.81 -54.15
N ILE A 555 -2.46 -6.64 -54.11
CA ILE A 555 -1.11 -6.40 -54.60
C ILE A 555 -0.11 -7.00 -53.60
N VAL A 556 0.77 -7.86 -54.11
CA VAL A 556 1.93 -8.42 -53.39
C VAL A 556 3.05 -7.38 -53.34
N THR A 557 3.45 -6.95 -52.14
CA THR A 557 4.69 -6.16 -51.94
C THR A 557 5.87 -7.07 -51.55
N PRO A 558 7.09 -6.83 -52.07
CA PRO A 558 8.30 -7.63 -51.81
C PRO A 558 8.91 -7.38 -50.41
N PRO A 559 9.85 -8.23 -49.96
CA PRO A 559 10.35 -8.22 -48.58
C PRO A 559 11.32 -7.05 -48.32
N VAL A 560 11.16 -6.43 -47.16
CA VAL A 560 12.05 -5.39 -46.63
C VAL A 560 13.25 -6.05 -45.93
N THR A 561 14.45 -5.69 -46.39
CA THR A 561 15.76 -5.99 -45.78
C THR A 561 15.91 -5.31 -44.40
N PRO A 562 16.68 -5.90 -43.47
CA PRO A 562 16.90 -5.32 -42.15
C PRO A 562 17.94 -4.17 -42.22
N ASP A 563 17.59 -3.03 -41.65
CA ASP A 563 18.47 -1.86 -41.48
C ASP A 563 19.41 -2.04 -40.27
N PRO A 564 20.62 -1.44 -40.29
CA PRO A 564 21.71 -1.77 -39.38
C PRO A 564 21.67 -1.04 -38.04
N GLU A 565 22.47 -1.58 -37.13
CA GLU A 565 22.72 -1.22 -35.73
C GLU A 565 23.12 0.26 -35.51
N PRO A 566 22.61 0.93 -34.46
CA PRO A 566 22.94 2.34 -34.22
C PRO A 566 24.35 2.52 -33.63
N GLU A 567 25.13 3.39 -34.25
CA GLU A 567 26.46 3.81 -33.81
C GLU A 567 26.46 4.54 -32.46
N LYS A 568 27.56 4.34 -31.74
CA LYS A 568 27.87 4.81 -30.39
C LYS A 568 28.23 6.32 -30.41
N PRO A 569 27.72 7.15 -29.48
CA PRO A 569 28.00 8.58 -29.50
C PRO A 569 29.43 8.91 -29.03
N LEU A 570 30.07 9.86 -29.73
CA LEU A 570 31.37 10.46 -29.40
C LEU A 570 31.26 11.40 -28.18
N PRO A 571 32.35 11.57 -27.40
CA PRO A 571 32.37 12.46 -26.24
C PRO A 571 32.39 13.95 -26.62
N PRO A 572 31.83 14.85 -25.78
CA PRO A 572 31.72 16.26 -26.08
C PRO A 572 33.06 17.01 -25.98
N ILE A 573 33.28 17.90 -26.94
CA ILE A 573 34.40 18.86 -27.00
C ILE A 573 34.17 19.95 -25.94
N VAL A 574 35.17 20.16 -25.09
CA VAL A 574 35.21 21.24 -24.09
C VAL A 574 35.78 22.49 -24.74
N THR A 575 35.01 23.58 -24.78
CA THR A 575 35.54 24.94 -25.04
C THR A 575 35.77 25.70 -23.73
N PRO A 576 36.82 26.54 -23.64
CA PRO A 576 37.17 27.25 -22.41
C PRO A 576 36.22 28.43 -22.09
N PRO A 577 36.14 28.85 -20.83
CA PRO A 577 35.16 29.83 -20.35
C PRO A 577 35.53 31.26 -20.75
N VAL A 578 34.53 32.01 -21.21
CA VAL A 578 34.59 33.46 -21.37
C VAL A 578 34.18 34.09 -20.03
N THR A 579 35.07 34.89 -19.45
CA THR A 579 34.80 35.76 -18.29
C THR A 579 33.81 36.87 -18.68
N PRO A 580 32.73 37.10 -17.91
CA PRO A 580 31.89 38.27 -18.08
C PRO A 580 32.48 39.48 -17.32
N ASP A 581 32.50 40.63 -17.98
CA ASP A 581 32.72 41.94 -17.35
C ASP A 581 31.58 42.28 -16.36
N PRO A 582 31.85 43.12 -15.34
CA PRO A 582 30.88 43.47 -14.32
C PRO A 582 29.90 44.54 -14.82
N ASP A 583 28.61 44.19 -14.90
CA ASP A 583 27.51 45.13 -15.19
C ASP A 583 27.02 45.82 -13.88
N PRO A 584 26.44 47.03 -13.98
CA PRO A 584 26.29 47.99 -12.90
C PRO A 584 25.15 47.66 -11.93
N GLU A 585 25.25 48.22 -10.72
CA GLU A 585 24.26 48.01 -9.64
C GLU A 585 22.84 48.44 -10.05
N PRO A 586 21.81 47.63 -9.74
CA PRO A 586 20.42 47.96 -10.05
C PRO A 586 19.83 48.97 -9.03
N PRO A 587 18.94 49.88 -9.46
CA PRO A 587 18.29 50.82 -8.57
C PRO A 587 17.33 50.12 -7.60
N THR A 588 17.26 50.64 -6.38
CA THR A 588 16.42 50.16 -5.28
C THR A 588 14.93 50.25 -5.62
N ILE A 589 14.29 49.11 -5.87
CA ILE A 589 12.84 48.99 -6.01
C ILE A 589 12.22 48.78 -4.61
N ALA A 590 11.20 49.60 -4.28
CA ALA A 590 10.41 49.50 -3.06
C ALA A 590 9.78 48.09 -2.89
N PRO A 591 9.58 47.62 -1.65
CA PRO A 591 9.10 46.25 -1.41
C PRO A 591 7.71 46.01 -2.04
N PRO A 592 7.49 44.84 -2.66
CA PRO A 592 6.22 44.52 -3.29
C PRO A 592 5.14 44.33 -2.22
N VAL A 593 3.96 44.89 -2.48
CA VAL A 593 2.74 44.63 -1.71
C VAL A 593 2.46 43.13 -1.74
N VAL A 594 2.53 42.49 -0.57
CA VAL A 594 2.17 41.08 -0.38
C VAL A 594 0.66 40.96 -0.51
N LEU A 595 0.18 40.58 -1.70
CA LEU A 595 -1.19 40.10 -1.86
C LEU A 595 -1.33 38.75 -1.10
N PRO A 596 -2.43 38.52 -0.37
CA PRO A 596 -2.67 37.24 0.29
C PRO A 596 -2.71 36.11 -0.75
N PRO A 597 -2.26 34.89 -0.41
CA PRO A 597 -2.22 33.78 -1.34
C PRO A 597 -3.64 33.43 -1.80
N VAL A 598 -3.85 33.45 -3.11
CA VAL A 598 -5.05 32.91 -3.75
C VAL A 598 -5.20 31.46 -3.29
N GLU A 599 -6.26 31.16 -2.54
CA GLU A 599 -6.58 29.78 -2.17
C GLU A 599 -6.80 28.97 -3.44
N ASP A 600 -5.77 28.20 -3.81
CA ASP A 600 -5.81 27.26 -4.91
C ASP A 600 -6.80 26.16 -4.51
N GLY A 601 -8.05 26.30 -4.99
CA GLY A 601 -9.25 25.54 -4.58
C GLY A 601 -9.23 24.05 -4.93
N LEU A 602 -8.04 23.47 -5.01
CA LEU A 602 -7.76 22.07 -5.22
C LEU A 602 -7.47 21.40 -3.88
N THR A 603 -8.23 20.35 -3.56
CA THR A 603 -8.06 19.57 -2.33
C THR A 603 -7.51 18.17 -2.62
N LEU A 604 -6.80 17.57 -1.66
CA LEU A 604 -6.27 16.22 -1.77
C LEU A 604 -7.10 15.25 -0.93
N ARG A 605 -7.62 14.19 -1.55
CA ARG A 605 -8.32 13.09 -0.87
C ARG A 605 -7.49 11.82 -0.90
N PRO A 606 -7.28 11.13 0.24
CA PRO A 606 -6.65 9.81 0.24
C PRO A 606 -7.41 8.84 -0.67
N ALA A 607 -6.71 8.21 -1.60
CA ALA A 607 -7.28 7.27 -2.57
C ALA A 607 -6.18 6.29 -2.98
N ARG A 608 -6.14 5.12 -2.33
CA ARG A 608 -5.15 4.08 -2.64
C ARG A 608 -5.68 3.16 -3.74
N GLN A 609 -5.43 3.54 -4.99
CA GLN A 609 -5.94 2.84 -6.17
C GLN A 609 -4.88 2.73 -7.28
N VAL A 610 -5.12 1.87 -8.27
CA VAL A 610 -4.25 1.77 -9.45
C VAL A 610 -4.87 2.59 -10.58
N VAL A 611 -4.05 3.40 -11.24
CA VAL A 611 -4.46 4.14 -12.44
C VAL A 611 -3.66 3.66 -13.65
N ALA A 612 -4.34 3.48 -14.78
CA ALA A 612 -3.72 3.18 -16.07
C ALA A 612 -3.72 4.43 -16.95
N VAL A 613 -2.62 4.61 -17.66
CA VAL A 613 -2.38 5.75 -18.55
C VAL A 613 -3.05 5.47 -19.91
N LYS A 614 -4.11 6.23 -20.27
CA LYS A 614 -4.94 5.99 -21.48
C LYS A 614 -4.13 6.14 -22.78
N GLN A 615 -3.26 7.14 -22.78
CA GLN A 615 -2.32 7.54 -23.81
C GLN A 615 -1.09 8.14 -23.13
N SER A 616 -0.02 8.48 -23.85
CA SER A 616 1.14 9.15 -23.24
C SER A 616 0.71 10.34 -22.36
N ALA A 617 1.12 10.33 -21.08
CA ALA A 617 0.67 11.30 -20.08
C ALA A 617 1.84 12.05 -19.46
N VAL A 618 1.73 13.36 -19.30
CA VAL A 618 2.79 14.18 -18.71
C VAL A 618 2.73 14.07 -17.20
N LEU A 619 3.91 13.94 -16.56
CA LEU A 619 4.03 13.93 -15.10
C LEU A 619 4.32 15.34 -14.59
N TYR A 620 3.56 15.81 -13.61
CA TYR A 620 3.62 17.18 -13.06
C TYR A 620 4.14 17.20 -11.62
N LYS A 621 4.75 18.32 -11.20
CA LYS A 621 5.27 18.53 -9.85
C LYS A 621 4.22 19.01 -8.85
N ASP A 622 3.17 19.64 -9.35
CA ASP A 622 2.15 20.31 -8.56
C ASP A 622 0.75 19.72 -8.77
N LYS A 623 -0.11 19.89 -7.77
CA LYS A 623 -1.50 19.39 -7.79
C LYS A 623 -2.36 20.07 -8.87
N ALA A 624 -2.03 21.30 -9.27
CA ALA A 624 -2.73 22.02 -10.33
C ALA A 624 -2.34 21.54 -11.74
N THR A 625 -1.36 20.63 -11.84
CA THR A 625 -0.83 20.11 -13.11
C THR A 625 -0.37 21.23 -14.05
N SER A 626 0.28 22.24 -13.48
CA SER A 626 0.79 23.42 -14.18
C SER A 626 2.31 23.36 -14.44
N GLN A 627 3.05 22.59 -13.64
CA GLN A 627 4.52 22.49 -13.69
C GLN A 627 4.94 21.07 -14.14
N PRO A 628 5.21 20.85 -15.45
CA PRO A 628 5.65 19.55 -15.93
C PRO A 628 7.04 19.18 -15.39
N THR A 629 7.27 17.90 -15.14
CA THR A 629 8.58 17.35 -14.72
C THR A 629 9.54 17.10 -15.89
N GLY A 630 9.05 17.21 -17.12
CA GLY A 630 9.74 16.75 -18.34
C GLY A 630 9.66 15.24 -18.58
N ARG A 631 9.06 14.47 -17.68
CA ARG A 631 8.84 13.03 -17.85
C ARG A 631 7.45 12.74 -18.41
N VAL A 632 7.39 11.75 -19.29
CA VAL A 632 6.15 11.25 -19.88
C VAL A 632 5.96 9.78 -19.49
N LEU A 633 4.78 9.44 -18.98
CA LEU A 633 4.36 8.08 -18.71
C LEU A 633 3.89 7.45 -20.02
N LYS A 634 4.39 6.25 -20.33
CA LYS A 634 3.99 5.53 -21.53
C LYS A 634 2.54 5.07 -21.40
N ARG A 635 1.85 5.03 -22.55
CA ARG A 635 0.52 4.42 -22.68
C ARG A 635 0.48 3.02 -22.05
N ASP A 636 -0.65 2.68 -21.43
CA ASP A 636 -0.95 1.41 -20.77
C ASP A 636 -0.06 1.04 -19.57
N THR A 637 0.83 1.95 -19.14
CA THR A 637 1.53 1.76 -17.87
C THR A 637 0.57 1.96 -16.69
N ARG A 638 0.73 1.14 -15.66
CA ARG A 638 -0.09 1.16 -14.45
C ARG A 638 0.71 1.73 -13.29
N TRP A 639 0.10 2.63 -12.55
CA TRP A 639 0.72 3.35 -11.45
C TRP A 639 -0.15 3.31 -10.21
N GLN A 640 0.48 3.16 -9.05
CA GLN A 640 -0.22 3.30 -7.78
C GLN A 640 -0.49 4.79 -7.53
N ALA A 641 -1.76 5.18 -7.50
CA ALA A 641 -2.18 6.46 -6.95
C ALA A 641 -2.39 6.33 -5.43
N TYR A 642 -1.96 7.34 -4.70
CA TYR A 642 -2.11 7.43 -3.23
C TYR A 642 -3.17 8.44 -2.82
N ARG A 643 -3.42 9.45 -3.65
CA ARG A 643 -4.41 10.51 -3.44
C ARG A 643 -5.04 10.95 -4.76
N GLU A 644 -6.24 11.48 -4.67
CA GLU A 644 -6.94 12.20 -5.75
C GLU A 644 -6.85 13.70 -5.49
N VAL A 645 -6.70 14.48 -6.56
CA VAL A 645 -6.84 15.94 -6.53
C VAL A 645 -8.25 16.27 -6.98
N LEU A 646 -8.99 16.98 -6.14
CA LEU A 646 -10.37 17.40 -6.36
C LEU A 646 -10.42 18.89 -6.60
N ASP A 647 -11.25 19.34 -7.54
CA ASP A 647 -11.57 20.75 -7.70
C ASP A 647 -12.61 21.26 -6.68
N LYS A 648 -13.00 22.54 -6.78
CA LYS A 648 -14.03 23.15 -5.92
C LYS A 648 -15.41 22.49 -6.05
N ALA A 649 -15.69 21.83 -7.18
CA ALA A 649 -16.92 21.08 -7.40
C ALA A 649 -16.84 19.64 -6.87
N GLY A 650 -15.69 19.20 -6.37
CA GLY A 650 -15.44 17.83 -5.92
C GLY A 650 -15.19 16.83 -7.05
N GLN A 651 -14.86 17.31 -8.25
CA GLN A 651 -14.50 16.47 -9.39
C GLN A 651 -13.00 16.13 -9.35
N VAL A 652 -12.66 14.87 -9.62
CA VAL A 652 -11.25 14.42 -9.67
C VAL A 652 -10.58 14.97 -10.93
N VAL A 653 -9.60 15.86 -10.75
CA VAL A 653 -8.87 16.53 -11.83
C VAL A 653 -7.46 15.97 -12.04
N ALA A 654 -6.87 15.34 -11.02
CA ALA A 654 -5.57 14.67 -11.11
C ALA A 654 -5.42 13.53 -10.09
N TYR A 655 -4.41 12.68 -10.30
CA TYR A 655 -4.01 11.61 -9.39
C TYR A 655 -2.58 11.83 -8.90
N HIS A 656 -2.35 11.65 -7.60
CA HIS A 656 -1.04 11.72 -6.96
C HIS A 656 -0.37 10.34 -6.97
N LEU A 657 0.77 10.23 -7.64
CA LEU A 657 1.50 8.96 -7.84
C LEU A 657 2.61 8.73 -6.80
N GLY A 658 2.76 9.64 -5.83
CA GLY A 658 3.80 9.59 -4.80
C GLY A 658 4.77 10.77 -4.89
N GLY A 659 5.40 11.17 -3.77
CA GLY A 659 6.28 12.34 -3.72
C GLY A 659 5.57 13.62 -4.15
N GLU A 660 6.17 14.38 -5.08
CA GLU A 660 5.57 15.53 -5.77
C GLU A 660 5.32 15.17 -7.24
N GLN A 661 4.54 14.11 -7.49
CA GLN A 661 4.28 13.62 -8.83
C GLN A 661 2.78 13.42 -9.05
N PHE A 662 2.26 14.10 -10.06
CA PHE A 662 0.83 14.14 -10.40
C PHE A 662 0.61 13.82 -11.88
N VAL A 663 -0.51 13.19 -12.20
CA VAL A 663 -0.98 12.94 -13.58
C VAL A 663 -2.41 13.43 -13.72
N LYS A 664 -2.77 14.03 -14.86
CA LYS A 664 -4.13 14.53 -15.12
C LYS A 664 -5.14 13.40 -15.14
N ALA A 665 -6.31 13.62 -14.54
CA ALA A 665 -7.38 12.62 -14.50
C ALA A 665 -8.00 12.37 -15.88
N SER A 666 -7.95 13.34 -16.79
CA SER A 666 -8.36 13.15 -18.19
C SER A 666 -7.49 12.14 -18.94
N GLU A 667 -6.20 12.05 -18.60
CA GLU A 667 -5.19 11.20 -19.25
C GLU A 667 -5.04 9.81 -18.62
N ALA A 668 -5.71 9.57 -17.49
CA ALA A 668 -5.66 8.31 -16.75
C ALA A 668 -7.06 7.73 -16.51
N VAL A 669 -7.13 6.42 -16.29
CA VAL A 669 -8.36 5.71 -15.90
C VAL A 669 -8.08 4.88 -14.66
N VAL A 670 -9.02 4.85 -13.72
CA VAL A 670 -8.91 3.97 -12.54
C VAL A 670 -9.08 2.52 -12.99
N VAL A 671 -8.18 1.67 -12.53
CA VAL A 671 -8.22 0.22 -12.74
C VAL A 671 -8.69 -0.41 -11.44
N ASP A 672 -9.84 -1.08 -11.51
CA ASP A 672 -10.28 -1.97 -10.47
C ASP A 672 -9.41 -3.24 -10.54
N MET A 673 -8.65 -3.53 -9.48
CA MET A 673 -7.74 -4.68 -9.42
C MET A 673 -8.42 -5.95 -8.90
N THR A 674 -9.75 -5.96 -8.76
CA THR A 674 -10.50 -7.10 -8.24
C THR A 674 -10.35 -8.31 -9.16
N ARG A 675 -9.88 -9.41 -8.59
CA ARG A 675 -9.71 -10.69 -9.30
C ARG A 675 -10.99 -11.49 -9.25
N GLY A 676 -11.24 -12.25 -10.31
CA GLY A 676 -12.42 -13.09 -10.40
C GLY A 676 -12.38 -14.04 -11.58
N VAL A 677 -13.50 -14.70 -11.83
CA VAL A 677 -13.70 -15.59 -12.97
C VAL A 677 -14.79 -15.02 -13.86
N PHE A 678 -14.44 -14.70 -15.10
CA PHE A 678 -15.37 -14.32 -16.15
C PHE A 678 -15.80 -15.55 -16.96
N THR A 679 -17.09 -15.73 -17.14
CA THR A 679 -17.67 -16.81 -17.96
C THR A 679 -18.34 -16.21 -19.18
N VAL A 680 -17.86 -16.58 -20.37
CA VAL A 680 -18.32 -16.03 -21.64
C VAL A 680 -19.78 -16.37 -21.89
N ARG A 681 -20.63 -15.35 -22.05
CA ARG A 681 -22.06 -15.50 -22.33
C ARG A 681 -22.62 -14.19 -22.89
N HIS A 682 -22.73 -14.08 -24.20
CA HIS A 682 -23.32 -12.90 -24.83
C HIS A 682 -24.81 -12.77 -24.46
N PRO A 683 -25.31 -11.59 -24.05
CA PRO A 683 -26.63 -11.43 -23.45
C PRO A 683 -27.77 -11.79 -24.43
N ALA A 684 -27.70 -11.32 -25.67
CA ALA A 684 -28.72 -11.62 -26.69
C ALA A 684 -28.54 -13.00 -27.36
N LYS A 685 -27.33 -13.59 -27.26
CA LYS A 685 -26.94 -14.80 -28.01
C LYS A 685 -26.00 -15.68 -27.18
N PRO A 686 -26.50 -16.37 -26.13
CA PRO A 686 -25.65 -17.01 -25.12
C PRO A 686 -24.64 -18.05 -25.62
N LYS A 687 -24.83 -18.60 -26.83
CA LYS A 687 -23.94 -19.58 -27.47
C LYS A 687 -22.86 -18.97 -28.36
N TRP A 688 -22.82 -17.64 -28.49
CA TRP A 688 -21.82 -16.96 -29.32
C TRP A 688 -20.47 -16.86 -28.61
N ALA A 689 -19.41 -17.13 -29.38
CA ALA A 689 -18.06 -16.76 -29.00
C ALA A 689 -17.91 -15.24 -29.00
N ILE A 690 -16.97 -14.70 -28.22
CA ILE A 690 -16.77 -13.25 -28.10
C ILE A 690 -15.31 -12.91 -28.40
N ALA A 691 -15.06 -11.71 -28.91
CA ALA A 691 -13.69 -11.22 -29.09
C ALA A 691 -13.10 -10.73 -27.75
N THR A 692 -11.80 -10.98 -27.56
CA THR A 692 -10.95 -10.23 -26.65
C THR A 692 -10.35 -9.04 -27.39
N TRP A 693 -10.00 -8.00 -26.66
CA TRP A 693 -9.60 -6.71 -27.18
C TRP A 693 -8.30 -6.25 -26.52
N THR A 694 -7.53 -5.42 -27.22
CA THR A 694 -6.44 -4.62 -26.62
C THR A 694 -7.02 -3.37 -25.93
N THR A 695 -6.19 -2.62 -25.21
CA THR A 695 -6.54 -1.30 -24.66
C THR A 695 -6.95 -0.28 -25.72
N SER A 696 -6.48 -0.45 -26.96
CA SER A 696 -6.87 0.34 -28.14
C SER A 696 -8.13 -0.17 -28.84
N VAL A 697 -8.86 -1.12 -28.24
CA VAL A 697 -10.07 -1.74 -28.81
C VAL A 697 -9.79 -2.41 -30.17
N ARG A 698 -8.59 -2.97 -30.33
CA ARG A 698 -8.27 -3.87 -31.46
C ARG A 698 -8.55 -5.31 -31.06
N PRO A 699 -9.25 -6.11 -31.88
CA PRO A 699 -9.52 -7.52 -31.56
C PRO A 699 -8.22 -8.31 -31.51
N VAL A 700 -8.08 -9.20 -30.53
CA VAL A 700 -6.88 -10.05 -30.33
C VAL A 700 -7.19 -11.51 -30.68
N GLN A 701 -8.20 -12.10 -30.04
CA GLN A 701 -8.65 -13.46 -30.31
C GLN A 701 -10.14 -13.63 -30.04
N ILE A 702 -10.70 -14.76 -30.49
CA ILE A 702 -12.09 -15.14 -30.22
C ILE A 702 -12.09 -16.25 -29.17
N ILE A 703 -12.84 -16.06 -28.08
CA ILE A 703 -12.98 -17.01 -26.98
C ILE A 703 -14.38 -17.64 -26.99
N LYS A 704 -14.43 -18.97 -26.81
CA LYS A 704 -15.66 -19.76 -26.98
C LYS A 704 -16.71 -19.44 -25.90
N ALA A 705 -17.99 -19.53 -26.27
CA ALA A 705 -19.10 -19.45 -25.32
C ALA A 705 -18.95 -20.48 -24.19
N GLY A 706 -19.29 -20.07 -22.96
CA GLY A 706 -19.19 -20.91 -21.76
C GLY A 706 -17.77 -21.11 -21.21
N SER A 707 -16.72 -20.68 -21.92
CA SER A 707 -15.36 -20.73 -21.40
C SER A 707 -15.18 -19.80 -20.19
N ARG A 708 -14.32 -20.22 -19.25
CA ARG A 708 -14.06 -19.52 -17.99
C ARG A 708 -12.64 -18.96 -17.99
N TRP A 709 -12.51 -17.68 -17.69
CA TRP A 709 -11.26 -16.94 -17.75
C TRP A 709 -10.99 -16.29 -16.40
N GLN A 710 -9.79 -16.48 -15.88
CA GLN A 710 -9.33 -15.72 -14.73
C GLN A 710 -9.17 -14.27 -15.15
N THR A 711 -9.68 -13.37 -14.32
CA THR A 711 -9.57 -11.93 -14.52
C THR A 711 -8.66 -11.31 -13.48
N PHE A 712 -7.90 -10.30 -13.89
CA PHE A 712 -6.90 -9.62 -13.08
C PHE A 712 -7.30 -8.18 -12.72
N GLY A 713 -8.43 -7.73 -13.24
CA GLY A 713 -9.00 -6.43 -12.96
C GLY A 713 -10.12 -6.08 -13.94
N LYS A 714 -10.63 -4.87 -13.80
CA LYS A 714 -11.68 -4.26 -14.62
C LYS A 714 -11.34 -2.80 -14.88
N GLN A 715 -11.48 -2.36 -16.13
CA GLN A 715 -11.24 -0.97 -16.52
C GLN A 715 -12.12 -0.55 -17.69
N GLN A 716 -12.34 0.75 -17.85
CA GLN A 716 -12.99 1.31 -19.02
C GLN A 716 -11.97 1.50 -20.14
N LEU A 717 -12.27 1.05 -21.36
CA LEU A 717 -11.41 1.25 -22.53
C LEU A 717 -11.85 2.50 -23.32
N ASN A 718 -11.11 2.82 -24.39
CA ASN A 718 -11.32 4.04 -25.18
C ASN A 718 -12.70 4.16 -25.85
N ASP A 719 -13.42 3.06 -26.02
CA ASP A 719 -14.80 3.05 -26.52
C ASP A 719 -15.84 3.38 -25.44
N GLY A 720 -15.40 3.69 -24.22
CA GLY A 720 -16.28 4.02 -23.10
C GLY A 720 -16.96 2.80 -22.46
N HIS A 721 -16.70 1.57 -22.93
CA HIS A 721 -17.26 0.37 -22.33
C HIS A 721 -16.32 -0.19 -21.25
N TRP A 722 -16.90 -0.93 -20.30
CA TRP A 722 -16.15 -1.63 -19.26
C TRP A 722 -15.68 -3.00 -19.74
N TYR A 723 -14.44 -3.34 -19.42
CA TYR A 723 -13.82 -4.60 -19.77
C TYR A 723 -13.14 -5.25 -18.57
N HIS A 724 -13.10 -6.58 -18.54
CA HIS A 724 -12.27 -7.34 -17.63
C HIS A 724 -10.94 -7.70 -18.28
N ASP A 725 -9.84 -7.50 -17.55
CA ASP A 725 -8.49 -7.93 -17.94
C ASP A 725 -8.39 -9.45 -17.76
N VAL A 726 -8.24 -10.21 -18.85
CA VAL A 726 -8.09 -11.68 -18.83
C VAL A 726 -6.61 -12.10 -18.95
N GLY A 727 -5.67 -11.16 -18.82
CA GLY A 727 -4.24 -11.38 -18.87
C GLY A 727 -3.64 -11.19 -20.27
N GLY A 728 -2.32 -10.98 -20.33
CA GLY A 728 -1.59 -10.86 -21.60
C GLY A 728 -1.99 -9.64 -22.45
N GLY A 729 -2.48 -8.56 -21.83
CA GLY A 729 -2.94 -7.37 -22.54
C GLY A 729 -4.29 -7.54 -23.25
N GLN A 730 -5.08 -8.54 -22.84
CA GLN A 730 -6.37 -8.87 -23.44
C GLN A 730 -7.52 -8.55 -22.50
N TYR A 731 -8.59 -8.02 -23.09
CA TYR A 731 -9.73 -7.47 -22.37
C TYR A 731 -11.03 -8.01 -22.95
N VAL A 732 -11.98 -8.43 -22.11
CA VAL A 732 -13.31 -8.89 -22.54
C VAL A 732 -14.38 -7.91 -22.10
N ARG A 733 -15.32 -7.54 -22.97
CA ARG A 733 -16.44 -6.66 -22.59
C ARG A 733 -17.20 -7.25 -21.40
N ALA A 734 -17.38 -6.45 -20.36
CA ALA A 734 -18.02 -6.88 -19.12
C ALA A 734 -19.46 -7.37 -19.34
N GLU A 735 -20.18 -6.76 -20.29
CA GLU A 735 -21.56 -7.12 -20.65
C GLU A 735 -21.68 -8.44 -21.45
N HIS A 736 -20.56 -8.99 -21.96
CA HIS A 736 -20.55 -10.21 -22.78
C HIS A 736 -20.32 -11.50 -21.98
N GLY A 737 -20.60 -11.47 -20.68
CA GLY A 737 -20.49 -12.64 -19.83
C GLY A 737 -21.00 -12.42 -18.42
N THR A 738 -20.71 -13.38 -17.57
CA THR A 738 -21.01 -13.31 -16.14
C THR A 738 -19.70 -13.34 -15.38
N TRP A 739 -19.54 -12.45 -14.41
CA TRP A 739 -18.33 -12.35 -13.61
C TRP A 739 -18.63 -12.74 -12.16
N ARG A 740 -17.75 -13.51 -11.54
CA ARG A 740 -17.81 -13.86 -10.13
C ARG A 740 -16.50 -13.50 -9.46
N MET A 741 -16.57 -12.82 -8.32
CA MET A 741 -15.42 -12.55 -7.47
C MET A 741 -14.81 -13.88 -7.00
N LYS A 742 -13.48 -13.94 -6.94
CA LYS A 742 -12.76 -15.11 -6.43
C LYS A 742 -12.50 -14.97 -4.94
#